data_AF-A0A9Q9XH32-F1
#
_entry.id   AF-A0A9Q9XH32-F1
#
_cell.length_a   1.000
_cell.length_b   1.000
_cell.length_c   1.000
_cell.angle_alpha   90.00
_cell.angle_beta   90.00
_cell.angle_gamma   90.00
#
_symmetry.space_group_name_H-M   'P 1'
#
loop_
_entity.id
_entity.type
_entity.pdbx_description
1 polymer ?
#
loop_
_entity_poly.entity_id
_entity_poly.type
_entity_poly.pdbx_seq_one_letter_code
_entity_poly.pdbx_strand_id
1 'polypeptide(L)'
;MEEGIKKERETLKEMEACLQKQKEEIESVTEETNRQKEDLEKINTNINEQKQELSKYRDLLEQEREELNNKWTQLQQKLDEFDTQARQQKEQDFMKQNEMEEERKGLEQTKVKILELKTKAEQEQHDISQQFQELNTLQEHIMKEKVKEEEMRVKAKIEREELDQIIRELEREKTEMDNDKKMIEQERKDLQKIRSDIMTERKQMEDMREAIKLERSALDQKIQESDLEKDEIEKNKEIVQKLMDKVEEQRNYIKLQKEELDLERQKITDEKLILAQSKTELQKQTEQNKYMEEGIKKERETLKEMEACLQKQKEDIESVTEETKRQKEDLDKQKQEMKNSRDLLEQEREEIKHKWTELQQRAGEFDTQARQQKEQDFMKQNEMEEERKSLEQTKVKILELKTKAEQEQQDISLKIQELNTLQEHIMKEKEKEEEMRVKAKIEREQLDQIIRELEREKTEMVEDKMMIKQERKDLQKMRSDIMTERKQMEDMREAIKLERSALVQKIQDIDLEKDEIGKNKEIVQKLMDKVEEQRNYMKLQKEELDLERQKITDEKLILAQSMTELQKQTEQNKYMEEGIKKERETLKEMEARLQKEKEDIESVTEETKGQKEDLDKQKQEMKNSRDLLEQEREEIKHKWTELQQRAGEFDTQARQQKEQDFMKQNEMEEERKSLEQTKVKILELKTKAEQEQQDISLKIQELNTLQEHIMKEERKRGNESKSKDRERTTRSDNKGTGTREN
;
A
#
# COMPACT_ATOMS: atom_id res chain seq x y z
N MET A 1 5.23 33.98 290.68
CA MET A 1 4.91 32.65 290.09
C MET A 1 3.71 32.82 289.15
N GLU A 2 3.83 33.74 288.19
CA GLU A 2 2.70 34.21 287.35
C GLU A 2 2.75 33.68 285.91
N GLU A 3 3.78 32.89 285.59
CA GLU A 3 4.18 32.60 284.22
C GLU A 3 3.33 31.50 283.54
N GLY A 4 2.71 30.62 284.33
CA GLY A 4 1.78 29.59 283.82
C GLY A 4 0.47 30.18 283.30
N ILE A 5 -0.14 31.08 284.07
CA ILE A 5 -1.44 31.71 283.75
C ILE A 5 -1.38 32.55 282.46
N LYS A 6 -0.18 33.01 282.06
CA LYS A 6 -0.01 33.80 280.84
C LYS A 6 -0.01 32.93 279.56
N LYS A 7 0.70 31.80 279.56
CA LYS A 7 0.86 30.95 278.37
C LYS A 7 -0.43 30.25 277.94
N GLU A 8 -1.27 29.85 278.89
CA GLU A 8 -2.52 29.12 278.62
C GLU A 8 -3.63 30.01 278.03
N ARG A 9 -3.48 31.35 278.08
CA ARG A 9 -4.38 32.32 277.44
C ARG A 9 -4.01 32.69 276.01
N GLU A 10 -2.81 32.35 275.55
CA GLU A 10 -2.35 32.63 274.19
C GLU A 10 -2.74 31.47 273.25
N THR A 11 -2.51 30.21 273.67
CA THR A 11 -2.80 29.00 272.87
C THR A 11 -4.27 28.83 272.48
N LEU A 12 -5.21 29.07 273.40
CA LEU A 12 -6.66 28.98 273.11
C LEU A 12 -7.12 30.01 272.08
N LYS A 13 -6.45 31.16 272.00
CA LYS A 13 -6.81 32.24 271.07
C LYS A 13 -6.35 31.96 269.63
N GLU A 14 -5.29 31.17 269.46
CA GLU A 14 -4.82 30.71 268.15
C GLU A 14 -5.72 29.59 267.58
N MET A 15 -6.25 28.71 268.42
CA MET A 15 -7.24 27.70 268.00
C MET A 15 -8.54 28.31 267.46
N GLU A 16 -9.04 29.36 268.12
CA GLU A 16 -10.28 30.04 267.72
C GLU A 16 -10.14 30.73 266.34
N ALA A 17 -8.97 31.32 266.06
CA ALA A 17 -8.64 31.88 264.75
C ALA A 17 -8.47 30.81 263.65
N CYS A 18 -8.00 29.61 263.99
CA CYS A 18 -7.76 28.53 263.03
C CYS A 18 -9.08 27.93 262.47
N LEU A 19 -10.10 27.75 263.34
CA LEU A 19 -11.38 27.17 262.95
C LEU A 19 -12.23 28.07 262.05
N GLN A 20 -12.20 29.39 262.25
CA GLN A 20 -12.94 30.33 261.41
C GLN A 20 -12.46 30.25 259.94
N LYS A 21 -11.14 30.17 259.73
CA LYS A 21 -10.53 30.18 258.39
C LYS A 21 -10.92 28.96 257.54
N GLN A 22 -11.03 27.77 258.16
CA GLN A 22 -11.43 26.55 257.44
C GLN A 22 -12.89 26.58 256.95
N LYS A 23 -13.73 27.44 257.51
CA LYS A 23 -15.14 27.56 257.09
C LYS A 23 -15.27 28.33 255.78
N GLU A 24 -14.51 29.41 255.62
CA GLU A 24 -14.53 30.29 254.45
C GLU A 24 -13.97 29.57 253.19
N GLU A 25 -12.99 28.67 253.35
CA GLU A 25 -12.44 27.87 252.25
C GLU A 25 -13.47 26.85 251.68
N ILE A 26 -14.37 26.30 252.50
CA ILE A 26 -15.42 25.36 252.05
C ILE A 26 -16.52 26.09 251.27
N GLU A 27 -16.88 27.30 251.70
CA GLU A 27 -17.91 28.11 251.06
C GLU A 27 -17.48 28.52 249.62
N SER A 28 -16.20 28.89 249.45
CA SER A 28 -15.60 29.21 248.15
C SER A 28 -15.63 28.06 247.13
N VAL A 29 -15.29 26.82 247.53
CA VAL A 29 -15.30 25.64 246.62
C VAL A 29 -16.71 25.30 246.13
N THR A 30 -17.73 25.64 246.90
CA THR A 30 -19.13 25.33 246.59
C THR A 30 -19.67 26.22 245.45
N GLU A 31 -19.27 27.50 245.38
CA GLU A 31 -19.67 28.40 244.29
C GLU A 31 -18.99 28.04 242.96
N GLU A 32 -17.68 27.76 242.98
CA GLU A 32 -16.90 27.38 241.80
C GLU A 32 -17.48 26.14 241.08
N THR A 33 -17.95 25.17 241.87
CA THR A 33 -18.56 23.92 241.39
C THR A 33 -19.87 24.16 240.62
N ASN A 34 -20.71 25.11 241.08
CA ASN A 34 -21.95 25.45 240.37
C ASN A 34 -21.66 26.17 239.04
N ARG A 35 -20.64 27.03 239.01
CA ARG A 35 -20.27 27.81 237.82
C ARG A 35 -19.84 26.92 236.64
N GLN A 36 -19.05 25.89 236.91
CA GLN A 36 -18.65 24.90 235.90
C GLN A 36 -19.83 24.10 235.32
N LYS A 37 -20.93 23.97 236.07
CA LYS A 37 -22.13 23.25 235.62
C LYS A 37 -22.94 24.02 234.58
N GLU A 38 -23.07 25.35 234.73
CA GLU A 38 -23.79 26.19 233.76
C GLU A 38 -23.08 26.24 232.39
N ASP A 39 -21.75 26.26 232.36
CA ASP A 39 -21.01 26.33 231.10
C ASP A 39 -21.07 25.02 230.30
N LEU A 40 -21.24 23.88 230.95
CA LEU A 40 -21.49 22.59 230.27
C LEU A 40 -22.85 22.54 229.56
N GLU A 41 -23.90 23.17 230.11
CA GLU A 41 -25.23 23.22 229.47
C GLU A 41 -25.22 24.11 228.20
N LYS A 42 -24.43 25.19 228.20
CA LYS A 42 -24.19 26.04 227.02
C LYS A 42 -23.44 25.30 225.90
N ILE A 43 -22.49 24.43 226.25
CA ILE A 43 -21.77 23.60 225.27
C ILE A 43 -22.70 22.56 224.63
N ASN A 44 -23.54 21.91 225.44
CA ASN A 44 -24.45 20.86 224.96
C ASN A 44 -25.55 21.39 224.01
N THR A 45 -26.00 22.63 224.19
CA THR A 45 -26.97 23.27 223.29
C THR A 45 -26.37 23.56 221.91
N ASN A 46 -25.20 24.20 221.85
CA ASN A 46 -24.47 24.50 220.61
C ASN A 46 -24.17 23.23 219.77
N ILE A 47 -23.79 22.12 220.41
CA ILE A 47 -23.56 20.82 219.74
C ILE A 47 -24.82 20.29 219.03
N ASN A 48 -26.03 20.58 219.54
CA ASN A 48 -27.27 20.16 218.88
C ASN A 48 -27.65 21.06 217.70
N GLU A 49 -27.30 22.34 217.73
CA GLU A 49 -27.53 23.26 216.61
C GLU A 49 -26.66 22.85 215.40
N GLN A 50 -25.36 22.60 215.61
CA GLN A 50 -24.45 22.10 214.56
C GLN A 50 -24.93 20.79 213.92
N LYS A 51 -25.54 19.88 214.69
CA LYS A 51 -26.14 18.64 214.15
C LYS A 51 -27.32 18.90 213.22
N GLN A 52 -28.13 19.93 213.47
CA GLN A 52 -29.24 20.27 212.57
C GLN A 52 -28.74 20.91 211.26
N GLU A 53 -27.68 21.72 211.30
CA GLU A 53 -27.09 22.29 210.08
C GLU A 53 -26.47 21.20 209.19
N LEU A 54 -25.71 20.26 209.76
CA LEU A 54 -25.15 19.13 209.03
C LEU A 54 -26.22 18.21 208.40
N SER A 55 -27.43 18.15 208.98
CA SER A 55 -28.56 17.45 208.35
C SER A 55 -29.01 18.17 207.07
N LYS A 56 -29.22 19.49 207.12
CA LYS A 56 -29.67 20.29 205.96
C LYS A 56 -28.69 20.21 204.80
N TYR A 57 -27.38 20.23 205.09
CA TYR A 57 -26.34 20.06 204.06
C TYR A 57 -26.33 18.68 203.41
N ARG A 58 -26.70 17.61 204.14
CA ARG A 58 -26.86 16.27 203.55
C ARG A 58 -28.03 16.23 202.57
N ASP A 59 -29.18 16.76 202.97
CA ASP A 59 -30.40 16.67 202.18
C ASP A 59 -30.27 17.42 200.84
N LEU A 60 -29.58 18.58 200.84
CA LEU A 60 -29.21 19.32 199.63
C LEU A 60 -28.29 18.51 198.69
N LEU A 61 -27.25 17.86 199.21
CA LEU A 61 -26.31 17.08 198.39
C LEU A 61 -26.95 15.82 197.78
N GLU A 62 -27.90 15.19 198.46
CA GLU A 62 -28.68 14.07 197.88
C GLU A 62 -29.54 14.57 196.72
N GLN A 63 -30.15 15.76 196.85
CA GLN A 63 -30.96 16.41 195.82
C GLN A 63 -30.12 16.82 194.59
N GLU A 64 -28.94 17.40 194.78
CA GLU A 64 -27.99 17.67 193.68
C GLU A 64 -27.53 16.40 192.96
N ARG A 65 -27.30 15.30 193.70
CA ARG A 65 -26.95 13.99 193.11
C ARG A 65 -28.08 13.43 192.25
N GLU A 66 -29.33 13.57 192.71
CA GLU A 66 -30.50 13.10 191.96
C GLU A 66 -30.75 13.96 190.70
N GLU A 67 -30.56 15.28 190.77
CA GLU A 67 -30.55 16.15 189.59
C GLU A 67 -29.45 15.75 188.58
N LEU A 68 -28.22 15.49 189.04
CA LEU A 68 -27.13 15.05 188.17
C LEU A 68 -27.41 13.70 187.50
N ASN A 69 -28.02 12.75 188.23
CA ASN A 69 -28.39 11.44 187.68
C ASN A 69 -29.50 11.56 186.62
N ASN A 70 -30.47 12.45 186.83
CA ASN A 70 -31.50 12.76 185.83
C ASN A 70 -30.90 13.43 184.58
N LYS A 71 -29.98 14.38 184.76
CA LYS A 71 -29.26 15.03 183.64
C LYS A 71 -28.39 14.03 182.85
N TRP A 72 -27.72 13.10 183.54
CA TRP A 72 -26.98 12.01 182.92
C TRP A 72 -27.87 11.09 182.09
N THR A 73 -29.03 10.68 182.62
CA THR A 73 -29.99 9.83 181.91
C THR A 73 -30.52 10.51 180.63
N GLN A 74 -30.82 11.81 180.68
CA GLN A 74 -31.24 12.58 179.49
C GLN A 74 -30.13 12.74 178.45
N LEU A 75 -28.86 12.84 178.87
CA LEU A 75 -27.72 12.87 177.95
C LEU A 75 -27.50 11.52 177.28
N GLN A 76 -27.63 10.41 178.01
CA GLN A 76 -27.54 9.06 177.43
C GLN A 76 -28.62 8.83 176.37
N GLN A 77 -29.88 9.17 176.67
CA GLN A 77 -30.98 9.05 175.70
C GLN A 77 -30.71 9.84 174.41
N LYS A 78 -30.22 11.08 174.52
CA LYS A 78 -29.83 11.89 173.34
C LYS A 78 -28.64 11.30 172.58
N LEU A 79 -27.71 10.63 173.26
CA LEU A 79 -26.60 9.93 172.61
C LEU A 79 -27.13 8.75 171.79
N ASP A 80 -28.01 7.93 172.37
CA ASP A 80 -28.63 6.78 171.72
C ASP A 80 -29.53 7.19 170.53
N GLU A 81 -30.23 8.32 170.63
CA GLU A 81 -30.97 8.96 169.52
C GLU A 81 -30.02 9.41 168.39
N PHE A 82 -28.92 10.09 168.71
CA PHE A 82 -27.93 10.53 167.71
C PHE A 82 -27.28 9.33 167.02
N ASP A 83 -26.94 8.28 167.76
CA ASP A 83 -26.33 7.06 167.22
C ASP A 83 -27.31 6.30 166.31
N THR A 84 -28.61 6.33 166.65
CA THR A 84 -29.70 5.78 165.82
C THR A 84 -29.87 6.57 164.52
N GLN A 85 -29.89 7.92 164.59
CA GLN A 85 -29.95 8.78 163.39
C GLN A 85 -28.69 8.60 162.51
N ALA A 86 -27.51 8.48 163.10
CA ALA A 86 -26.26 8.26 162.38
C ALA A 86 -26.21 6.90 161.66
N ARG A 87 -26.87 5.87 162.19
CA ARG A 87 -27.06 4.58 161.49
C ARG A 87 -28.05 4.72 160.34
N GLN A 88 -29.23 5.30 160.58
CA GLN A 88 -30.25 5.52 159.54
C GLN A 88 -29.73 6.37 158.37
N GLN A 89 -28.94 7.41 158.64
CA GLN A 89 -28.32 8.23 157.60
C GLN A 89 -27.33 7.43 156.75
N LYS A 90 -26.43 6.65 157.38
CA LYS A 90 -25.49 5.76 156.66
C LYS A 90 -26.21 4.72 155.80
N GLU A 91 -27.31 4.18 156.30
CA GLU A 91 -28.11 3.18 155.57
C GLU A 91 -28.85 3.81 154.38
N GLN A 92 -29.43 5.00 154.54
CA GLN A 92 -29.99 5.77 153.41
C GLN A 92 -28.94 6.12 152.36
N ASP A 93 -27.75 6.55 152.76
CA ASP A 93 -26.71 6.95 151.80
C ASP A 93 -26.08 5.74 151.09
N PHE A 94 -25.98 4.59 151.77
CA PHE A 94 -25.63 3.32 151.14
C PHE A 94 -26.68 2.87 150.12
N MET A 95 -27.98 2.99 150.44
CA MET A 95 -29.07 2.68 149.51
C MET A 95 -29.02 3.57 148.26
N LYS A 96 -28.91 4.90 148.42
CA LYS A 96 -28.74 5.85 147.30
C LYS A 96 -27.50 5.54 146.47
N GLN A 97 -26.39 5.15 147.11
CA GLN A 97 -25.17 4.77 146.40
C GLN A 97 -25.38 3.50 145.55
N ASN A 98 -26.10 2.50 146.07
CA ASN A 98 -26.41 1.28 145.34
C ASN A 98 -27.41 1.53 144.19
N GLU A 99 -28.40 2.40 144.38
CA GLU A 99 -29.31 2.86 143.32
C GLU A 99 -28.54 3.55 142.17
N MET A 100 -27.64 4.49 142.48
CA MET A 100 -26.78 5.13 141.48
C MET A 100 -25.83 4.13 140.78
N GLU A 101 -25.40 3.08 141.46
CA GLU A 101 -24.53 2.04 140.88
C GLU A 101 -25.30 1.12 139.91
N GLU A 102 -26.58 0.83 140.17
CA GLU A 102 -27.46 0.15 139.21
C GLU A 102 -27.89 1.04 138.04
N GLU A 103 -28.18 2.33 138.27
CA GLU A 103 -28.39 3.29 137.17
C GLU A 103 -27.16 3.37 136.25
N ARG A 104 -25.94 3.41 136.82
CA ARG A 104 -24.69 3.36 136.05
C ARG A 104 -24.56 2.09 135.21
N LYS A 105 -24.90 0.92 135.75
CA LYS A 105 -24.92 -0.34 134.99
C LYS A 105 -25.94 -0.29 133.85
N GLY A 106 -27.14 0.24 134.09
CA GLY A 106 -28.16 0.44 133.06
C GLY A 106 -27.71 1.40 131.95
N LEU A 107 -27.09 2.52 132.32
CA LEU A 107 -26.52 3.49 131.38
C LEU A 107 -25.36 2.91 130.56
N GLU A 108 -24.45 2.15 131.18
CA GLU A 108 -23.33 1.52 130.48
C GLU A 108 -23.81 0.41 129.53
N GLN A 109 -24.78 -0.43 129.93
CA GLN A 109 -25.44 -1.38 129.02
C GLN A 109 -26.13 -0.68 127.84
N THR A 110 -26.73 0.50 128.07
CA THR A 110 -27.36 1.31 127.02
C THR A 110 -26.31 1.89 126.08
N LYS A 111 -25.18 2.38 126.62
CA LYS A 111 -24.02 2.87 125.87
C LYS A 111 -23.37 1.77 125.00
N VAL A 112 -23.25 0.54 125.51
CA VAL A 112 -22.80 -0.61 124.70
C VAL A 112 -23.77 -0.88 123.54
N LYS A 113 -25.08 -0.95 123.80
CA LYS A 113 -26.09 -1.13 122.72
C LYS A 113 -26.08 0.00 121.70
N ILE A 114 -25.85 1.25 122.12
CA ILE A 114 -25.69 2.40 121.21
C ILE A 114 -24.44 2.25 120.34
N LEU A 115 -23.32 1.77 120.89
CA LEU A 115 -22.10 1.50 120.11
C LEU A 115 -22.28 0.33 119.13
N GLU A 116 -22.98 -0.73 119.52
CA GLU A 116 -23.33 -1.84 118.62
C GLU A 116 -24.23 -1.37 117.46
N LEU A 117 -25.28 -0.59 117.76
CA LEU A 117 -26.18 -0.03 116.76
C LEU A 117 -25.46 0.97 115.85
N LYS A 118 -24.59 1.81 116.40
CA LYS A 118 -23.73 2.71 115.62
C LYS A 118 -22.83 1.93 114.67
N THR A 119 -22.15 0.89 115.15
CA THR A 119 -21.24 0.08 114.33
C THR A 119 -21.99 -0.63 113.20
N LYS A 120 -23.21 -1.11 113.46
CA LYS A 120 -24.09 -1.67 112.43
C LYS A 120 -24.53 -0.61 111.41
N ALA A 121 -24.93 0.57 111.84
CA ALA A 121 -25.30 1.65 110.94
C ALA A 121 -24.11 2.14 110.09
N GLU A 122 -22.89 2.17 110.64
CA GLU A 122 -21.66 2.50 109.89
C GLU A 122 -21.32 1.40 108.86
N GLN A 123 -21.54 0.13 109.18
CA GLN A 123 -21.42 -0.98 108.22
C GLN A 123 -22.51 -0.92 107.13
N GLU A 124 -23.77 -0.69 107.49
CA GLU A 124 -24.88 -0.54 106.54
C GLU A 124 -24.66 0.63 105.58
N GLN A 125 -24.14 1.76 106.05
CA GLN A 125 -23.75 2.90 105.20
C GLN A 125 -22.60 2.54 104.24
N HIS A 126 -21.60 1.80 104.70
CA HIS A 126 -20.51 1.30 103.86
C HIS A 126 -21.05 0.35 102.78
N ASP A 127 -21.92 -0.60 103.13
CA ASP A 127 -22.45 -1.61 102.22
C ASP A 127 -23.41 -0.99 101.20
N ILE A 128 -24.23 -0.01 101.61
CA ILE A 128 -25.02 0.84 100.69
C ILE A 128 -24.09 1.62 99.74
N SER A 129 -22.96 2.15 100.23
CA SER A 129 -21.99 2.85 99.39
C SER A 129 -21.30 1.91 98.39
N GLN A 130 -21.06 0.65 98.74
CA GLN A 130 -20.53 -0.36 97.81
C GLN A 130 -21.58 -0.72 96.75
N GLN A 131 -22.81 -1.04 97.15
CA GLN A 131 -23.91 -1.32 96.22
C GLN A 131 -24.19 -0.13 95.29
N PHE A 132 -24.04 1.11 95.75
CA PHE A 132 -24.17 2.30 94.91
C PHE A 132 -23.03 2.39 93.88
N GLN A 133 -21.79 2.04 94.23
CA GLN A 133 -20.68 1.98 93.26
C GLN A 133 -20.91 0.86 92.23
N GLU A 134 -21.30 -0.34 92.66
CA GLU A 134 -21.65 -1.46 91.78
C GLU A 134 -22.76 -1.06 90.80
N LEU A 135 -23.86 -0.47 91.29
CA LEU A 135 -24.98 0.00 90.46
C LEU A 135 -24.55 1.05 89.43
N ASN A 136 -23.67 1.99 89.79
CA ASN A 136 -23.11 2.95 88.83
C ASN A 136 -22.24 2.25 87.75
N THR A 137 -21.40 1.28 88.12
CA THR A 137 -20.61 0.52 87.12
C THR A 137 -21.47 -0.33 86.19
N LEU A 138 -22.58 -0.90 86.69
CA LEU A 138 -23.58 -1.60 85.88
C LEU A 138 -24.31 -0.62 84.96
N GLN A 139 -24.67 0.57 85.43
CA GLN A 139 -25.29 1.62 84.62
C GLN A 139 -24.36 2.09 83.50
N GLU A 140 -23.06 2.28 83.77
CA GLU A 140 -22.05 2.54 82.74
C GLU A 140 -21.96 1.40 81.72
N HIS A 141 -21.97 0.14 82.16
CA HIS A 141 -21.92 -1.01 81.24
C HIS A 141 -23.16 -1.07 80.35
N ILE A 142 -24.37 -0.86 80.91
CA ILE A 142 -25.62 -0.79 80.15
C ILE A 142 -25.59 0.36 79.13
N MET A 143 -25.01 1.51 79.48
CA MET A 143 -24.90 2.62 78.53
C MET A 143 -23.89 2.34 77.41
N LYS A 144 -22.77 1.67 77.71
CA LYS A 144 -21.78 1.22 76.71
C LYS A 144 -22.34 0.15 75.77
N GLU A 145 -23.13 -0.80 76.29
CA GLU A 145 -23.82 -1.79 75.45
C GLU A 145 -24.87 -1.15 74.53
N LYS A 146 -25.68 -0.22 75.03
CA LYS A 146 -26.68 0.49 74.20
C LYS A 146 -26.05 1.30 73.06
N VAL A 147 -24.87 1.88 73.27
CA VAL A 147 -24.13 2.54 72.19
C VAL A 147 -23.70 1.53 71.11
N LYS A 148 -23.11 0.39 71.50
CA LYS A 148 -22.76 -0.68 70.55
C LYS A 148 -23.97 -1.24 69.82
N GLU A 149 -25.10 -1.40 70.50
CA GLU A 149 -26.36 -1.89 69.92
C GLU A 149 -26.85 -0.96 68.81
N GLU A 150 -26.88 0.36 69.06
CA GLU A 150 -27.28 1.34 68.04
C GLU A 150 -26.22 1.48 66.93
N GLU A 151 -24.92 1.38 67.23
CA GLU A 151 -23.84 1.32 66.22
C GLU A 151 -24.01 0.12 65.28
N MET A 152 -24.24 -1.08 65.83
CA MET A 152 -24.52 -2.29 65.05
C MET A 152 -25.80 -2.16 64.23
N ARG A 153 -26.85 -1.54 64.79
CA ARG A 153 -28.13 -1.30 64.12
C ARG A 153 -27.99 -0.30 62.96
N VAL A 154 -27.20 0.76 63.12
CA VAL A 154 -26.87 1.72 62.05
C VAL A 154 -26.05 1.03 60.96
N LYS A 155 -25.04 0.22 61.33
CA LYS A 155 -24.23 -0.55 60.38
C LYS A 155 -25.09 -1.53 59.57
N ALA A 156 -25.94 -2.31 60.23
CA ALA A 156 -26.87 -3.25 59.58
C ALA A 156 -27.92 -2.54 58.70
N LYS A 157 -28.25 -1.27 58.97
CA LYS A 157 -29.10 -0.46 58.10
C LYS A 157 -28.35 -0.04 56.82
N ILE A 158 -27.09 0.39 56.93
CA ILE A 158 -26.24 0.75 55.79
C ILE A 158 -26.00 -0.47 54.90
N GLU A 159 -25.59 -1.61 55.48
CA GLU A 159 -25.38 -2.87 54.75
C GLU A 159 -26.64 -3.33 53.99
N ARG A 160 -27.83 -3.04 54.55
CA ARG A 160 -29.12 -3.33 53.88
C ARG A 160 -29.40 -2.36 52.74
N GLU A 161 -29.11 -1.07 52.89
CA GLU A 161 -29.28 -0.06 51.84
C GLU A 161 -28.31 -0.30 50.67
N GLU A 162 -27.10 -0.79 50.95
CA GLU A 162 -26.12 -1.26 49.96
C GLU A 162 -26.62 -2.52 49.22
N LEU A 163 -27.14 -3.53 49.94
CA LEU A 163 -27.73 -4.72 49.33
C LEU A 163 -28.95 -4.37 48.44
N ASP A 164 -29.84 -3.50 48.92
CA ASP A 164 -30.99 -3.03 48.14
C ASP A 164 -30.55 -2.24 46.89
N GLN A 165 -29.37 -1.59 46.90
CA GLN A 165 -28.79 -0.99 45.70
C GLN A 165 -28.23 -2.04 44.73
N ILE A 166 -27.44 -3.01 45.21
CA ILE A 166 -26.90 -4.10 44.39
C ILE A 166 -28.03 -4.90 43.70
N ILE A 167 -29.14 -5.15 44.40
CA ILE A 167 -30.32 -5.81 43.82
C ILE A 167 -30.87 -5.01 42.64
N ARG A 168 -31.02 -3.68 42.76
CA ARG A 168 -31.52 -2.82 41.68
C ARG A 168 -30.56 -2.74 40.49
N GLU A 169 -29.25 -2.78 40.74
CA GLU A 169 -28.23 -2.81 39.69
C GLU A 169 -28.26 -4.14 38.91
N LEU A 170 -28.36 -5.28 39.61
CA LEU A 170 -28.53 -6.61 39.01
C LEU A 170 -29.87 -6.74 38.25
N GLU A 171 -30.95 -6.14 38.75
CA GLU A 171 -32.23 -6.09 38.01
C GLU A 171 -32.11 -5.26 36.73
N ARG A 172 -31.38 -4.14 36.76
CA ARG A 172 -31.11 -3.33 35.56
C ARG A 172 -30.30 -4.11 34.53
N GLU A 173 -29.16 -4.68 34.93
CA GLU A 173 -28.29 -5.50 34.08
C GLU A 173 -29.04 -6.67 33.46
N LYS A 174 -29.90 -7.35 34.24
CA LYS A 174 -30.79 -8.41 33.74
C LYS A 174 -31.75 -7.92 32.66
N THR A 175 -32.35 -6.73 32.81
CA THR A 175 -33.21 -6.17 31.75
C THR A 175 -32.44 -5.74 30.50
N GLU A 176 -31.17 -5.36 30.65
CA GLU A 176 -30.28 -4.99 29.55
C GLU A 176 -29.89 -6.25 28.75
N MET A 177 -29.43 -7.32 29.42
CA MET A 177 -29.18 -8.63 28.80
C MET A 177 -30.42 -9.21 28.09
N ASP A 178 -31.62 -9.09 28.65
CA ASP A 178 -32.85 -9.57 28.00
C ASP A 178 -33.27 -8.69 26.81
N ASN A 179 -32.70 -7.48 26.63
CA ASN A 179 -32.86 -6.68 25.42
C ASN A 179 -31.79 -7.02 24.38
N ASP A 180 -30.52 -7.15 24.76
CA ASP A 180 -29.43 -7.59 23.88
C ASP A 180 -29.76 -8.94 23.26
N LYS A 181 -30.28 -9.88 24.06
CA LYS A 181 -30.76 -11.19 23.63
C LYS A 181 -31.88 -11.13 22.59
N LYS A 182 -32.79 -10.15 22.67
CA LYS A 182 -33.82 -9.91 21.64
C LYS A 182 -33.19 -9.34 20.36
N MET A 183 -32.20 -8.47 20.49
CA MET A 183 -31.50 -7.86 19.36
C MET A 183 -30.67 -8.89 18.59
N ILE A 184 -29.88 -9.71 19.28
CA ILE A 184 -29.13 -10.86 18.71
C ILE A 184 -30.08 -11.86 18.02
N GLU A 185 -31.26 -12.10 18.60
CA GLU A 185 -32.29 -12.98 18.03
C GLU A 185 -33.05 -12.34 16.85
N GLN A 186 -32.94 -11.02 16.65
CA GLN A 186 -33.39 -10.34 15.44
C GLN A 186 -32.30 -10.36 14.36
N GLU A 187 -31.06 -10.00 14.70
CA GLU A 187 -29.89 -10.09 13.81
C GLU A 187 -29.72 -11.49 13.22
N ARG A 188 -29.97 -12.55 14.02
CA ARG A 188 -29.98 -13.95 13.55
C ARG A 188 -31.00 -14.21 12.46
N LYS A 189 -32.20 -13.62 12.53
CA LYS A 189 -33.26 -13.78 11.52
C LYS A 189 -32.91 -13.03 10.24
N ASP A 190 -32.35 -11.82 10.38
CA ASP A 190 -31.92 -11.03 9.24
C ASP A 190 -30.71 -11.66 8.53
N LEU A 191 -29.75 -12.21 9.27
CA LEU A 191 -28.67 -13.04 8.73
C LEU A 191 -29.18 -14.34 8.07
N GLN A 192 -30.21 -14.99 8.65
CA GLN A 192 -30.83 -16.16 8.03
C GLN A 192 -31.56 -15.81 6.72
N LYS A 193 -32.19 -14.63 6.65
CA LYS A 193 -32.80 -14.10 5.43
C LYS A 193 -31.73 -13.82 4.36
N ILE A 194 -30.69 -13.04 4.70
CA ILE A 194 -29.56 -12.75 3.79
C ILE A 194 -28.93 -14.04 3.26
N ARG A 195 -28.78 -15.07 4.12
CA ARG A 195 -28.27 -16.39 3.72
C ARG A 195 -29.21 -17.12 2.74
N SER A 196 -30.52 -16.96 2.88
CA SER A 196 -31.51 -17.47 1.91
C SER A 196 -31.41 -16.74 0.58
N ASP A 197 -31.33 -15.40 0.60
CA ASP A 197 -31.27 -14.56 -0.59
C ASP A 197 -29.97 -14.82 -1.39
N ILE A 198 -28.82 -14.93 -0.72
CA ILE A 198 -27.54 -15.35 -1.35
C ILE A 198 -27.65 -16.77 -1.96
N MET A 199 -28.46 -17.66 -1.38
CA MET A 199 -28.63 -19.02 -1.89
C MET A 199 -29.53 -19.06 -3.14
N THR A 200 -30.52 -18.16 -3.25
CA THR A 200 -31.32 -18.02 -4.47
C THR A 200 -30.55 -17.32 -5.59
N GLU A 201 -29.79 -16.26 -5.29
CA GLU A 201 -28.89 -15.61 -6.25
C GLU A 201 -27.82 -16.56 -6.80
N ARG A 202 -27.19 -17.38 -5.94
CA ARG A 202 -26.25 -18.42 -6.36
C ARG A 202 -26.88 -19.41 -7.33
N LYS A 203 -28.14 -19.82 -7.08
CA LYS A 203 -28.85 -20.71 -8.00
C LYS A 203 -29.09 -20.02 -9.35
N GLN A 204 -29.58 -18.78 -9.35
CA GLN A 204 -29.81 -18.01 -10.59
C GLN A 204 -28.52 -17.81 -11.40
N MET A 205 -27.37 -17.59 -10.75
CA MET A 205 -26.08 -17.54 -11.45
C MET A 205 -25.66 -18.90 -12.03
N GLU A 206 -25.96 -20.02 -11.39
CA GLU A 206 -25.62 -21.35 -11.91
C GLU A 206 -26.55 -21.75 -13.07
N ASP A 207 -27.85 -21.48 -12.94
CA ASP A 207 -28.85 -21.64 -14.02
C ASP A 207 -28.43 -20.80 -15.26
N MET A 208 -27.92 -19.57 -15.05
CA MET A 208 -27.40 -18.68 -16.10
C MET A 208 -26.08 -19.19 -16.72
N ARG A 209 -25.20 -19.83 -15.94
CA ARG A 209 -23.94 -20.42 -16.44
C ARG A 209 -24.20 -21.60 -17.37
N GLU A 210 -25.13 -22.47 -17.01
CA GLU A 210 -25.54 -23.58 -17.89
C GLU A 210 -26.24 -23.07 -19.16
N ALA A 211 -27.04 -22.00 -19.08
CA ALA A 211 -27.59 -21.34 -20.28
C ALA A 211 -26.49 -20.81 -21.23
N ILE A 212 -25.50 -20.06 -20.72
CA ILE A 212 -24.35 -19.56 -21.51
C ILE A 212 -23.53 -20.70 -22.11
N LYS A 213 -23.39 -21.82 -21.39
CA LYS A 213 -22.68 -23.03 -21.82
C LYS A 213 -23.43 -23.75 -22.96
N LEU A 214 -24.76 -23.81 -22.91
CA LEU A 214 -25.60 -24.32 -24.00
C LEU A 214 -25.52 -23.41 -25.24
N GLU A 215 -25.60 -22.08 -25.07
CA GLU A 215 -25.45 -21.12 -26.18
C GLU A 215 -24.07 -21.22 -26.85
N ARG A 216 -22.99 -21.38 -26.07
CA ARG A 216 -21.65 -21.65 -26.61
C ARG A 216 -21.61 -22.95 -27.42
N SER A 217 -22.14 -24.05 -26.89
CA SER A 217 -22.18 -25.32 -27.62
C SER A 217 -22.99 -25.24 -28.92
N ALA A 218 -24.04 -24.42 -28.97
CA ALA A 218 -24.82 -24.18 -30.18
C ALA A 218 -24.11 -23.24 -31.18
N LEU A 219 -23.27 -22.33 -30.69
CA LEU A 219 -22.41 -21.49 -31.54
C LEU A 219 -21.27 -22.32 -32.14
N ASP A 220 -20.62 -23.19 -31.35
CA ASP A 220 -19.57 -24.10 -31.81
C ASP A 220 -20.09 -25.06 -32.90
N GLN A 221 -21.32 -25.56 -32.76
CA GLN A 221 -22.01 -26.33 -33.81
C GLN A 221 -22.18 -25.53 -35.11
N LYS A 222 -22.66 -24.28 -35.04
CA LYS A 222 -22.81 -23.43 -36.23
C LYS A 222 -21.48 -23.04 -36.89
N ILE A 223 -20.40 -22.96 -36.12
CA ILE A 223 -19.05 -22.78 -36.68
C ILE A 223 -18.65 -24.02 -37.47
N GLN A 224 -18.86 -25.23 -36.93
CA GLN A 224 -18.60 -26.49 -37.65
C GLN A 224 -19.47 -26.64 -38.91
N GLU A 225 -20.76 -26.30 -38.85
CA GLU A 225 -21.65 -26.27 -40.02
C GLU A 225 -21.12 -25.30 -41.10
N SER A 226 -20.76 -24.08 -40.72
CA SER A 226 -20.22 -23.08 -41.66
C SER A 226 -18.85 -23.45 -42.24
N ASP A 227 -18.00 -24.15 -41.49
CA ASP A 227 -16.73 -24.66 -42.00
C ASP A 227 -16.93 -25.82 -42.98
N LEU A 228 -17.91 -26.71 -42.73
CA LEU A 228 -18.32 -27.74 -43.70
C LEU A 228 -18.89 -27.14 -44.99
N GLU A 229 -19.71 -26.09 -44.90
CA GLU A 229 -20.22 -25.36 -46.08
C GLU A 229 -19.08 -24.74 -46.91
N LYS A 230 -18.07 -24.13 -46.28
CA LYS A 230 -16.87 -23.62 -46.98
C LYS A 230 -16.13 -24.75 -47.71
N ASP A 231 -16.00 -25.89 -47.06
CA ASP A 231 -15.35 -27.08 -47.59
C ASP A 231 -16.10 -27.66 -48.80
N GLU A 232 -17.43 -27.58 -48.84
CA GLU A 232 -18.24 -27.92 -50.02
C GLU A 232 -18.14 -26.84 -51.12
N ILE A 233 -18.13 -25.55 -50.76
CA ILE A 233 -17.97 -24.45 -51.71
C ILE A 233 -16.61 -24.53 -52.44
N GLU A 234 -15.53 -24.84 -51.74
CA GLU A 234 -14.19 -24.97 -52.34
C GLU A 234 -14.10 -26.22 -53.25
N LYS A 235 -14.74 -27.34 -52.88
CA LYS A 235 -14.88 -28.52 -53.76
C LYS A 235 -15.71 -28.19 -55.01
N ASN A 236 -16.83 -27.49 -54.88
CA ASN A 236 -17.67 -27.07 -56.00
C ASN A 236 -16.93 -26.10 -56.94
N LYS A 237 -16.13 -25.19 -56.39
CA LYS A 237 -15.24 -24.28 -57.11
C LYS A 237 -14.15 -25.03 -57.90
N GLU A 238 -13.56 -26.09 -57.32
CA GLU A 238 -12.60 -26.96 -58.02
C GLU A 238 -13.27 -27.74 -59.16
N ILE A 239 -14.52 -28.21 -58.98
CA ILE A 239 -15.33 -28.85 -60.03
C ILE A 239 -15.64 -27.85 -61.15
N VAL A 240 -16.04 -26.62 -60.81
CA VAL A 240 -16.32 -25.55 -61.78
C VAL A 240 -15.07 -25.18 -62.58
N GLN A 241 -13.88 -25.14 -61.97
CA GLN A 241 -12.63 -24.92 -62.70
C GLN A 241 -12.37 -26.03 -63.72
N LYS A 242 -12.44 -27.30 -63.30
CA LYS A 242 -12.26 -28.48 -64.19
C LYS A 242 -13.27 -28.49 -65.35
N LEU A 243 -14.48 -27.97 -65.13
CA LEU A 243 -15.47 -27.79 -66.19
C LEU A 243 -15.13 -26.62 -67.14
N MET A 244 -14.61 -25.50 -66.64
CA MET A 244 -14.14 -24.39 -67.49
C MET A 244 -12.95 -24.80 -68.35
N ASP A 245 -11.96 -25.49 -67.77
CA ASP A 245 -10.78 -26.00 -68.49
C ASP A 245 -11.22 -26.89 -69.67
N LYS A 246 -12.17 -27.79 -69.42
CA LYS A 246 -12.72 -28.71 -70.43
C LYS A 246 -13.59 -28.03 -71.49
N VAL A 247 -14.27 -26.93 -71.17
CA VAL A 247 -14.95 -26.09 -72.16
C VAL A 247 -13.94 -25.37 -73.05
N GLU A 248 -12.79 -24.96 -72.51
CA GLU A 248 -11.72 -24.33 -73.29
C GLU A 248 -10.97 -25.35 -74.17
N GLU A 249 -10.76 -26.59 -73.71
CA GLU A 249 -10.32 -27.72 -74.57
C GLU A 249 -11.28 -27.90 -75.76
N GLN A 250 -12.60 -27.94 -75.51
CA GLN A 250 -13.62 -28.09 -76.56
C GLN A 250 -13.64 -26.91 -77.53
N ARG A 251 -13.45 -25.67 -77.06
CA ARG A 251 -13.32 -24.49 -77.93
C ARG A 251 -12.11 -24.58 -78.85
N ASN A 252 -10.96 -25.00 -78.33
CA ASN A 252 -9.74 -25.16 -79.12
C ASN A 252 -9.88 -26.30 -80.15
N TYR A 253 -10.53 -27.40 -79.79
CA TYR A 253 -10.87 -28.47 -80.73
C TYR A 253 -11.82 -27.99 -81.85
N ILE A 254 -12.88 -27.25 -81.52
CA ILE A 254 -13.81 -26.67 -82.51
C ILE A 254 -13.11 -25.64 -83.41
N LYS A 255 -12.12 -24.89 -82.88
CA LYS A 255 -11.29 -23.96 -83.67
C LYS A 255 -10.43 -24.71 -84.70
N LEU A 256 -9.75 -25.78 -84.29
CA LEU A 256 -8.98 -26.65 -85.19
C LEU A 256 -9.87 -27.27 -86.28
N GLN A 257 -11.06 -27.78 -85.93
CA GLN A 257 -12.00 -28.32 -86.92
C GLN A 257 -12.50 -27.28 -87.93
N LYS A 258 -12.59 -25.99 -87.56
CA LYS A 258 -12.90 -24.92 -88.52
C LYS A 258 -11.74 -24.65 -89.47
N GLU A 259 -10.51 -24.57 -88.94
CA GLU A 259 -9.29 -24.36 -89.73
C GLU A 259 -9.09 -25.52 -90.73
N GLU A 260 -9.37 -26.76 -90.33
CA GLU A 260 -9.37 -27.94 -91.21
C GLU A 260 -10.49 -27.89 -92.27
N LEU A 261 -11.71 -27.51 -91.90
CA LEU A 261 -12.82 -27.35 -92.86
C LEU A 261 -12.57 -26.23 -93.88
N ASP A 262 -11.92 -25.13 -93.49
CA ASP A 262 -11.60 -24.04 -94.40
C ASP A 262 -10.45 -24.41 -95.37
N LEU A 263 -9.48 -25.21 -94.92
CA LEU A 263 -8.50 -25.84 -95.81
C LEU A 263 -9.17 -26.80 -96.81
N GLU A 264 -10.15 -27.61 -96.38
CA GLU A 264 -10.87 -28.52 -97.27
C GLU A 264 -11.76 -27.77 -98.28
N ARG A 265 -12.37 -26.65 -97.87
CA ARG A 265 -13.08 -25.73 -98.80
C ARG A 265 -12.14 -25.16 -99.85
N GLN A 266 -10.89 -24.86 -99.52
CA GLN A 266 -9.90 -24.39 -100.47
C GLN A 266 -9.57 -25.50 -101.49
N LYS A 267 -9.25 -26.72 -101.05
CA LYS A 267 -9.00 -27.88 -101.95
C LYS A 267 -10.16 -28.10 -102.93
N ILE A 268 -11.40 -28.14 -102.43
CA ILE A 268 -12.61 -28.31 -103.26
C ILE A 268 -12.79 -27.17 -104.28
N THR A 269 -12.27 -25.98 -104.00
CA THR A 269 -12.30 -24.83 -104.91
C THR A 269 -11.21 -24.96 -105.98
N ASP A 270 -10.01 -25.39 -105.61
CA ASP A 270 -8.90 -25.63 -106.54
C ASP A 270 -9.19 -26.81 -107.48
N GLU A 271 -9.75 -27.92 -106.95
CA GLU A 271 -10.21 -29.07 -107.73
C GLU A 271 -11.29 -28.69 -108.75
N LYS A 272 -12.25 -27.81 -108.38
CA LYS A 272 -13.25 -27.28 -109.32
C LYS A 272 -12.62 -26.47 -110.44
N LEU A 273 -11.55 -25.73 -110.16
CA LEU A 273 -10.83 -24.96 -111.17
C LEU A 273 -10.07 -25.89 -112.14
N ILE A 274 -9.43 -26.95 -111.64
CA ILE A 274 -8.79 -28.01 -112.44
C ILE A 274 -9.81 -28.77 -113.30
N LEU A 275 -11.00 -29.08 -112.74
CA LEU A 275 -12.10 -29.71 -113.47
C LEU A 275 -12.65 -28.79 -114.59
N ALA A 276 -12.74 -27.48 -114.35
CA ALA A 276 -13.14 -26.52 -115.37
C ALA A 276 -12.12 -26.44 -116.52
N GLN A 277 -10.82 -26.43 -116.22
CA GLN A 277 -9.74 -26.47 -117.23
C GLN A 277 -9.75 -27.78 -118.03
N SER A 278 -9.96 -28.91 -117.36
CA SER A 278 -10.04 -30.23 -117.99
C SER A 278 -11.25 -30.33 -118.92
N LYS A 279 -12.39 -29.74 -118.53
CA LYS A 279 -13.59 -29.65 -119.36
C LYS A 279 -13.37 -28.83 -120.63
N THR A 280 -12.68 -27.68 -120.55
CA THR A 280 -12.40 -26.87 -121.75
C THR A 280 -11.42 -27.54 -122.70
N GLU A 281 -10.40 -28.23 -122.19
CA GLU A 281 -9.48 -29.00 -123.04
C GLU A 281 -10.18 -30.21 -123.71
N LEU A 282 -11.08 -30.92 -123.01
CA LEU A 282 -11.90 -31.97 -123.61
C LEU A 282 -12.84 -31.45 -124.71
N GLN A 283 -13.39 -30.23 -124.57
CA GLN A 283 -14.18 -29.61 -125.64
C GLN A 283 -13.32 -29.34 -126.88
N LYS A 284 -12.12 -28.77 -126.70
CA LYS A 284 -11.14 -28.52 -127.76
C LYS A 284 -10.68 -29.82 -128.47
N GLN A 285 -10.43 -30.90 -127.72
CA GLN A 285 -10.14 -32.21 -128.29
C GLN A 285 -11.34 -32.80 -129.06
N THR A 286 -12.57 -32.57 -128.59
CA THR A 286 -13.80 -33.01 -129.27
C THR A 286 -13.99 -32.29 -130.62
N GLU A 287 -13.67 -30.99 -130.70
CA GLU A 287 -13.68 -30.22 -131.95
C GLU A 287 -12.58 -30.69 -132.91
N GLN A 288 -11.38 -30.94 -132.39
CA GLN A 288 -10.25 -31.46 -133.17
C GLN A 288 -10.53 -32.87 -133.76
N ASN A 289 -11.21 -33.73 -133.01
CA ASN A 289 -11.65 -35.04 -133.49
C ASN A 289 -12.66 -34.93 -134.63
N LYS A 290 -13.67 -34.05 -134.55
CA LYS A 290 -14.63 -33.82 -135.65
C LYS A 290 -13.94 -33.42 -136.95
N TYR A 291 -12.93 -32.54 -136.87
CA TYR A 291 -12.16 -32.12 -138.04
C TYR A 291 -11.40 -33.29 -138.68
N MET A 292 -10.87 -34.21 -137.87
CA MET A 292 -10.24 -35.44 -138.37
C MET A 292 -11.24 -36.42 -138.97
N GLU A 293 -12.44 -36.58 -138.39
CA GLU A 293 -13.52 -37.41 -138.95
C GLU A 293 -13.97 -36.92 -140.34
N GLU A 294 -14.10 -35.61 -140.55
CA GLU A 294 -14.38 -35.05 -141.88
C GLU A 294 -13.25 -35.28 -142.89
N GLY A 295 -12.00 -35.30 -142.45
CA GLY A 295 -10.84 -35.68 -143.27
C GLY A 295 -10.92 -37.14 -143.72
N ILE A 296 -11.06 -38.05 -142.75
CA ILE A 296 -11.17 -39.51 -142.99
C ILE A 296 -12.37 -39.84 -143.90
N LYS A 297 -13.47 -39.10 -143.79
CA LYS A 297 -14.64 -39.28 -144.67
C LYS A 297 -14.29 -38.99 -146.14
N LYS A 298 -13.55 -37.92 -146.43
CA LYS A 298 -13.12 -37.57 -147.79
C LYS A 298 -12.15 -38.60 -148.37
N GLU A 299 -11.20 -39.08 -147.56
CA GLU A 299 -10.30 -40.18 -147.97
C GLU A 299 -11.10 -41.45 -148.31
N ARG A 300 -12.09 -41.83 -147.49
CA ARG A 300 -12.98 -42.96 -147.77
C ARG A 300 -13.81 -42.82 -149.05
N GLU A 301 -14.14 -41.61 -149.46
CA GLU A 301 -14.82 -41.35 -150.73
C GLU A 301 -13.84 -41.57 -151.90
N THR A 302 -12.62 -41.03 -151.83
CA THR A 302 -11.57 -41.27 -152.86
C THR A 302 -11.12 -42.74 -152.95
N LEU A 303 -11.07 -43.46 -151.83
CA LEU A 303 -10.71 -44.88 -151.80
C LEU A 303 -11.73 -45.74 -152.54
N LYS A 304 -13.03 -45.42 -152.47
CA LYS A 304 -14.08 -46.15 -153.23
C LYS A 304 -13.94 -45.98 -154.74
N GLU A 305 -13.54 -44.80 -155.21
CA GLU A 305 -13.28 -44.56 -156.64
C GLU A 305 -12.08 -45.40 -157.11
N MET A 306 -11.03 -45.51 -156.29
CA MET A 306 -9.86 -46.32 -156.59
C MET A 306 -10.13 -47.83 -156.52
N GLU A 307 -10.96 -48.27 -155.56
CA GLU A 307 -11.38 -49.67 -155.39
C GLU A 307 -12.20 -50.17 -156.60
N ALA A 308 -13.08 -49.33 -157.14
CA ALA A 308 -13.80 -49.61 -158.38
C ALA A 308 -12.86 -49.73 -159.62
N CYS A 309 -11.74 -49.01 -159.62
CA CYS A 309 -10.72 -49.11 -160.67
C CYS A 309 -9.91 -50.41 -160.56
N LEU A 310 -9.51 -50.79 -159.33
CA LEU A 310 -8.78 -52.03 -159.05
C LEU A 310 -9.59 -53.29 -159.38
N GLN A 311 -10.90 -53.30 -159.12
CA GLN A 311 -11.76 -54.45 -159.47
C GLN A 311 -11.71 -54.76 -160.97
N LYS A 312 -11.61 -53.73 -161.83
CA LYS A 312 -11.51 -53.90 -163.29
C LYS A 312 -10.18 -54.53 -163.73
N GLN A 313 -9.08 -54.22 -163.05
CA GLN A 313 -7.76 -54.83 -163.32
C GLN A 313 -7.69 -56.30 -162.85
N LYS A 314 -8.58 -56.71 -161.94
CA LYS A 314 -8.58 -58.06 -161.37
C LYS A 314 -9.08 -59.12 -162.37
N GLU A 315 -10.04 -58.74 -163.21
CA GLU A 315 -10.59 -59.58 -164.29
C GLU A 315 -9.51 -59.89 -165.35
N ASP A 316 -8.61 -58.94 -165.64
CA ASP A 316 -7.48 -59.14 -166.57
C ASP A 316 -6.42 -60.13 -166.03
N ILE A 317 -6.18 -60.14 -164.71
CA ILE A 317 -5.11 -60.93 -164.07
C ILE A 317 -5.49 -62.42 -163.91
N GLU A 318 -6.78 -62.71 -163.72
CA GLU A 318 -7.25 -64.10 -163.55
C GLU A 318 -6.98 -64.94 -164.82
N SER A 319 -7.01 -64.31 -166.00
CA SER A 319 -6.61 -64.90 -167.29
C SER A 319 -5.15 -65.36 -167.38
N VAL A 320 -4.26 -64.91 -166.49
CA VAL A 320 -2.80 -65.18 -166.55
C VAL A 320 -2.38 -66.28 -165.57
N THR A 321 -3.18 -66.56 -164.56
CA THR A 321 -2.74 -67.35 -163.39
C THR A 321 -2.74 -68.87 -163.63
N GLU A 322 -3.60 -69.38 -164.51
CA GLU A 322 -3.66 -70.81 -164.90
C GLU A 322 -2.32 -71.34 -165.48
N GLU A 323 -1.58 -70.50 -166.21
CA GLU A 323 -0.35 -70.89 -166.94
C GLU A 323 0.79 -71.36 -166.01
N THR A 324 0.88 -70.79 -164.80
CA THR A 324 2.12 -70.80 -163.99
C THR A 324 2.31 -72.06 -163.14
N LYS A 325 1.24 -72.82 -162.85
CA LYS A 325 1.21 -73.73 -161.67
C LYS A 325 1.98 -75.05 -161.81
N ARG A 326 2.62 -75.33 -162.94
CA ARG A 326 3.12 -76.67 -163.34
C ARG A 326 4.57 -77.04 -162.97
N GLN A 327 5.35 -76.21 -162.25
CA GLN A 327 6.83 -76.27 -162.32
C GLN A 327 7.65 -76.42 -161.01
N LYS A 328 7.07 -76.57 -159.79
CA LYS A 328 7.79 -76.16 -158.56
C LYS A 328 8.10 -77.16 -157.42
N GLU A 329 7.83 -78.46 -157.52
CA GLU A 329 7.79 -79.34 -156.32
C GLU A 329 9.04 -80.20 -156.00
N ASP A 330 10.12 -80.14 -156.78
CA ASP A 330 11.22 -81.15 -156.75
C ASP A 330 12.29 -81.05 -155.62
N LEU A 331 12.36 -80.00 -154.78
CA LEU A 331 13.67 -79.54 -154.26
C LEU A 331 14.16 -80.02 -152.86
N ASP A 332 13.31 -80.18 -151.84
CA ASP A 332 13.68 -79.79 -150.45
C ASP A 332 14.20 -80.88 -149.47
N LYS A 333 14.91 -81.92 -149.92
CA LYS A 333 15.02 -83.22 -149.20
C LYS A 333 16.24 -83.47 -148.26
N GLN A 334 17.04 -82.47 -147.85
CA GLN A 334 18.51 -82.72 -147.67
C GLN A 334 19.28 -82.17 -146.42
N LYS A 335 18.73 -81.99 -145.21
CA LYS A 335 19.42 -81.21 -144.11
C LYS A 335 19.52 -81.80 -142.67
N GLN A 336 19.71 -83.12 -142.48
CA GLN A 336 19.41 -83.79 -141.19
C GLN A 336 20.52 -83.95 -140.10
N GLU A 337 21.83 -84.00 -140.39
CA GLU A 337 22.71 -84.93 -139.64
C GLU A 337 23.60 -84.42 -138.45
N MET A 338 23.87 -83.12 -138.25
CA MET A 338 25.13 -82.69 -137.56
C MET A 338 25.19 -82.61 -135.99
N LYS A 339 24.30 -83.22 -135.18
CA LYS A 339 24.15 -82.79 -133.74
C LYS A 339 24.74 -83.65 -132.60
N ASN A 340 25.28 -84.86 -132.85
CA ASN A 340 25.37 -85.91 -131.81
C ASN A 340 26.78 -86.17 -131.20
N SER A 341 27.46 -85.22 -130.53
CA SER A 341 28.86 -85.46 -130.09
C SER A 341 29.38 -84.72 -128.83
N ARG A 342 28.57 -84.44 -127.78
CA ARG A 342 28.97 -83.50 -126.71
C ARG A 342 29.26 -84.09 -125.31
N ASP A 343 29.01 -85.38 -125.06
CA ASP A 343 28.63 -85.81 -123.70
C ASP A 343 29.66 -86.64 -122.90
N LEU A 344 30.94 -86.73 -123.31
CA LEU A 344 31.88 -87.76 -122.81
C LEU A 344 32.94 -87.39 -121.74
N LEU A 345 33.11 -86.12 -121.35
CA LEU A 345 34.31 -85.70 -120.57
C LEU A 345 34.15 -85.54 -119.05
N GLU A 346 32.93 -85.62 -118.49
CA GLU A 346 32.70 -85.40 -117.04
C GLU A 346 33.07 -86.64 -116.17
N GLN A 347 33.39 -87.78 -116.80
CA GLN A 347 33.25 -89.10 -116.17
C GLN A 347 34.47 -89.58 -115.37
N GLU A 348 35.67 -89.03 -115.57
CA GLU A 348 36.93 -89.53 -114.98
C GLU A 348 37.18 -89.09 -113.53
N ARG A 349 36.38 -88.16 -112.97
CA ARG A 349 36.76 -87.42 -111.76
C ARG A 349 36.38 -88.07 -110.42
N GLU A 350 35.64 -89.18 -110.43
CA GLU A 350 35.18 -89.88 -109.22
C GLU A 350 36.20 -90.87 -108.63
N GLU A 351 37.12 -91.43 -109.43
CA GLU A 351 37.87 -92.64 -109.05
C GLU A 351 38.77 -92.51 -107.81
N ILE A 352 39.32 -91.32 -107.54
CA ILE A 352 40.33 -91.14 -106.47
C ILE A 352 39.72 -91.21 -105.06
N LYS A 353 38.42 -90.90 -104.91
CA LYS A 353 37.73 -91.00 -103.61
C LYS A 353 37.56 -92.44 -103.12
N HIS A 354 37.63 -93.40 -104.04
CA HIS A 354 37.28 -94.82 -103.85
C HIS A 354 38.22 -95.59 -102.89
N LYS A 355 39.39 -95.04 -102.53
CA LYS A 355 40.43 -95.75 -101.75
C LYS A 355 40.41 -95.51 -100.23
N TRP A 356 39.62 -94.57 -99.72
CA TRP A 356 39.46 -94.41 -98.26
C TRP A 356 38.44 -95.40 -97.67
N THR A 357 37.59 -95.99 -98.53
CA THR A 357 36.46 -96.85 -98.15
C THR A 357 36.87 -98.25 -97.65
N GLU A 358 38.07 -98.73 -97.99
CA GLU A 358 38.44 -100.15 -97.84
C GLU A 358 38.73 -100.61 -96.40
N LEU A 359 39.07 -99.70 -95.47
CA LEU A 359 39.49 -100.07 -94.11
C LEU A 359 38.39 -100.06 -93.04
N GLN A 360 37.19 -99.57 -93.36
CA GLN A 360 36.13 -99.35 -92.34
C GLN A 360 34.81 -100.06 -92.66
N GLN A 361 34.63 -100.62 -93.85
CA GLN A 361 33.52 -101.53 -94.17
C GLN A 361 33.96 -103.00 -94.20
N ARG A 362 34.10 -103.60 -93.02
CA ARG A 362 33.81 -105.04 -92.84
C ARG A 362 33.00 -105.33 -91.57
N ALA A 363 32.05 -104.44 -91.29
CA ALA A 363 30.98 -104.63 -90.32
C ALA A 363 29.77 -105.42 -90.92
N GLY A 364 30.01 -106.27 -91.93
CA GLY A 364 29.11 -107.36 -92.27
C GLY A 364 29.38 -108.49 -91.27
N GLU A 365 28.44 -108.84 -90.39
CA GLU A 365 27.24 -109.64 -90.68
C GLU A 365 27.59 -111.10 -90.99
N PHE A 366 26.88 -112.03 -90.32
CA PHE A 366 27.07 -113.49 -90.35
C PHE A 366 28.43 -113.96 -89.78
N ASP A 367 28.51 -114.54 -88.58
CA ASP A 367 27.48 -115.14 -87.73
C ASP A 367 27.57 -114.66 -86.27
N THR A 368 26.49 -114.34 -85.55
CA THR A 368 25.11 -114.88 -85.57
C THR A 368 25.01 -116.35 -85.12
N GLN A 369 26.09 -116.91 -84.58
CA GLN A 369 26.04 -118.15 -83.80
C GLN A 369 27.25 -118.31 -82.88
N ALA A 370 27.25 -119.38 -82.08
CA ALA A 370 28.32 -119.75 -81.15
C ALA A 370 28.84 -118.59 -80.29
N ARG A 371 28.19 -118.26 -79.17
CA ARG A 371 28.35 -119.05 -77.92
C ARG A 371 29.81 -119.48 -77.71
N GLN A 372 30.46 -119.16 -76.60
CA GLN A 372 29.87 -118.78 -75.31
C GLN A 372 30.93 -118.16 -74.40
N GLN A 373 30.44 -117.45 -73.38
CA GLN A 373 31.00 -117.51 -72.04
C GLN A 373 32.52 -117.32 -71.94
N LYS A 374 32.98 -116.07 -72.12
CA LYS A 374 33.96 -115.32 -71.29
C LYS A 374 34.84 -114.39 -72.15
N GLU A 375 35.48 -113.37 -71.57
CA GLU A 375 35.53 -112.94 -70.17
C GLU A 375 35.31 -111.41 -70.12
N GLN A 376 34.85 -110.91 -68.97
CA GLN A 376 35.14 -109.57 -68.41
C GLN A 376 35.19 -108.31 -69.30
N ASP A 377 34.51 -107.28 -68.77
CA ASP A 377 34.98 -105.89 -68.82
C ASP A 377 34.88 -105.16 -70.19
N PHE A 378 34.65 -103.84 -70.22
CA PHE A 378 34.23 -102.93 -69.16
C PHE A 378 33.48 -101.75 -69.78
N MET A 379 32.58 -101.19 -68.98
CA MET A 379 31.85 -99.94 -69.19
C MET A 379 32.46 -98.96 -70.19
N LYS A 380 31.64 -98.48 -71.14
CA LYS A 380 31.23 -97.06 -71.23
C LYS A 380 30.12 -96.87 -72.27
N GLN A 381 29.02 -96.21 -71.88
CA GLN A 381 28.80 -94.75 -72.01
C GLN A 381 28.77 -94.41 -73.51
N ASN A 382 27.64 -94.10 -74.14
CA ASN A 382 26.48 -93.26 -73.81
C ASN A 382 26.26 -92.47 -75.12
N GLU A 383 25.11 -91.81 -75.30
CA GLU A 383 24.97 -90.74 -76.32
C GLU A 383 25.12 -91.21 -77.80
N MET A 384 24.40 -90.67 -78.78
CA MET A 384 23.45 -89.55 -78.83
C MET A 384 22.22 -89.95 -79.67
N GLU A 385 21.34 -88.98 -79.93
CA GLU A 385 20.56 -88.77 -81.15
C GLU A 385 19.54 -89.85 -81.63
N GLU A 386 18.33 -89.49 -82.07
CA GLU A 386 17.75 -88.14 -82.16
C GLU A 386 16.21 -88.12 -82.09
N GLU A 387 15.73 -86.91 -81.80
CA GLU A 387 14.54 -86.28 -82.37
C GLU A 387 13.39 -87.11 -82.99
N ARG A 388 12.19 -86.89 -82.39
CA ARG A 388 10.94 -86.47 -83.08
C ARG A 388 10.14 -87.57 -83.86
N LYS A 389 8.85 -87.37 -84.23
CA LYS A 389 7.89 -86.27 -83.99
C LYS A 389 6.41 -86.73 -84.00
N SER A 390 5.57 -85.91 -83.35
CA SER A 390 4.16 -85.58 -83.69
C SER A 390 3.18 -86.70 -84.10
N LEU A 391 2.38 -87.15 -83.14
CA LEU A 391 0.97 -87.59 -83.24
C LEU A 391 0.48 -87.90 -81.81
N GLU A 392 0.22 -86.95 -80.93
CA GLU A 392 -0.61 -85.75 -81.12
C GLU A 392 -1.84 -86.00 -82.03
N GLN A 393 -2.73 -86.90 -81.60
CA GLN A 393 -4.00 -86.43 -81.03
C GLN A 393 -4.86 -87.56 -80.43
N THR A 394 -5.20 -87.43 -79.14
CA THR A 394 -6.35 -88.08 -78.46
C THR A 394 -6.29 -89.61 -78.27
N LYS A 395 -6.93 -90.23 -77.26
CA LYS A 395 -7.66 -89.81 -76.03
C LYS A 395 -7.18 -90.79 -74.91
N VAL A 396 -6.87 -90.37 -73.69
CA VAL A 396 -7.80 -89.95 -72.61
C VAL A 396 -8.86 -91.04 -72.28
N LYS A 397 -8.87 -91.53 -71.03
CA LYS A 397 -9.78 -92.55 -70.43
C LYS A 397 -9.48 -94.05 -70.62
N ILE A 398 -8.24 -94.47 -70.37
CA ILE A 398 -8.00 -95.66 -69.52
C ILE A 398 -7.03 -95.21 -68.42
N LEU A 399 -7.60 -94.68 -67.34
CA LEU A 399 -6.91 -93.84 -66.34
C LEU A 399 -6.58 -94.62 -65.05
N GLU A 400 -7.09 -95.85 -64.90
CA GLU A 400 -7.23 -96.51 -63.62
C GLU A 400 -6.86 -98.01 -63.70
N LEU A 401 -6.28 -98.53 -62.61
CA LEU A 401 -6.18 -99.96 -62.27
C LEU A 401 -5.33 -100.85 -63.21
N LYS A 402 -4.02 -100.59 -63.33
CA LYS A 402 -3.02 -101.67 -63.43
C LYS A 402 -2.08 -101.78 -62.22
N THR A 403 -2.57 -101.33 -61.06
CA THR A 403 -1.93 -101.39 -59.73
C THR A 403 -1.85 -102.82 -59.14
N LYS A 404 -1.75 -103.85 -59.99
CA LYS A 404 -1.74 -105.28 -59.65
C LYS A 404 -0.96 -106.07 -60.72
N ALA A 405 0.36 -106.15 -60.58
CA ALA A 405 1.22 -107.04 -61.38
C ALA A 405 2.56 -107.37 -60.70
N GLU A 406 3.22 -106.39 -60.08
CA GLU A 406 4.56 -106.57 -59.47
C GLU A 406 4.53 -107.32 -58.12
N GLN A 407 3.35 -107.75 -57.68
CA GLN A 407 3.08 -108.41 -56.39
C GLN A 407 3.81 -109.75 -56.18
N GLU A 408 4.35 -110.36 -57.23
CA GLU A 408 5.09 -111.63 -57.13
C GLU A 408 6.62 -111.45 -57.15
N GLN A 409 7.14 -110.24 -57.42
CA GLN A 409 8.60 -110.00 -57.39
C GLN A 409 9.17 -109.75 -55.97
N GLN A 410 8.32 -109.62 -54.94
CA GLN A 410 8.75 -109.48 -53.55
C GLN A 410 9.15 -110.79 -52.86
N ASP A 411 8.78 -111.96 -53.41
CA ASP A 411 8.88 -113.25 -52.70
C ASP A 411 10.34 -113.72 -52.46
N ILE A 412 11.30 -113.12 -53.17
CA ILE A 412 12.75 -113.32 -52.95
C ILE A 412 13.25 -112.51 -51.74
N SER A 413 12.65 -111.35 -51.43
CA SER A 413 13.15 -110.44 -50.38
C SER A 413 12.92 -110.96 -48.95
N LEU A 414 11.89 -111.78 -48.73
CA LEU A 414 11.52 -112.24 -47.38
C LEU A 414 12.58 -113.16 -46.74
N LYS A 415 13.32 -113.95 -47.54
CA LYS A 415 14.41 -114.81 -47.03
C LYS A 415 15.58 -114.05 -46.40
N ILE A 416 15.74 -112.75 -46.68
CA ILE A 416 16.87 -111.95 -46.18
C ILE A 416 16.61 -111.43 -44.76
N GLN A 417 15.35 -111.26 -44.33
CA GLN A 417 15.04 -110.75 -42.99
C GLN A 417 15.23 -111.79 -41.87
N GLU A 418 15.01 -113.09 -42.15
CA GLU A 418 15.04 -114.14 -41.12
C GLU A 418 16.44 -114.42 -40.54
N LEU A 419 17.53 -114.08 -41.25
CA LEU A 419 18.89 -114.30 -40.77
C LEU A 419 19.39 -113.25 -39.77
N ASN A 420 18.88 -112.01 -39.83
CA ASN A 420 19.39 -110.90 -39.03
C ASN A 420 18.92 -110.95 -37.56
N THR A 421 17.75 -111.53 -37.29
CA THR A 421 17.13 -111.55 -35.94
C THR A 421 17.86 -112.44 -34.93
N LEU A 422 18.59 -113.46 -35.40
CA LEU A 422 19.38 -114.35 -34.54
C LEU A 422 20.67 -113.70 -34.02
N GLN A 423 21.23 -112.72 -34.74
CA GLN A 423 22.52 -112.12 -34.39
C GLN A 423 22.42 -111.07 -33.27
N GLU A 424 21.27 -110.40 -33.14
CA GLU A 424 21.03 -109.34 -32.15
C GLU A 424 20.96 -109.87 -30.71
N HIS A 425 20.55 -111.12 -30.52
CA HIS A 425 20.23 -111.67 -29.20
C HIS A 425 21.45 -112.01 -28.34
N ILE A 426 22.64 -112.14 -28.96
CA ILE A 426 23.89 -112.56 -28.29
C ILE A 426 24.63 -111.37 -27.64
N MET A 427 24.45 -110.14 -28.13
CA MET A 427 25.14 -108.96 -27.55
C MET A 427 24.59 -108.60 -26.16
N LYS A 428 23.27 -108.67 -25.98
CA LYS A 428 22.53 -108.17 -24.78
C LYS A 428 22.78 -108.95 -23.48
N GLU A 429 23.53 -110.06 -23.53
CA GLU A 429 23.99 -110.78 -22.34
C GLU A 429 25.30 -110.19 -21.78
N LYS A 430 26.24 -109.79 -22.65
CA LYS A 430 27.58 -109.37 -22.22
C LYS A 430 27.63 -108.00 -21.53
N GLU A 431 26.70 -107.11 -21.86
CA GLU A 431 26.69 -105.75 -21.29
C GLU A 431 26.38 -105.76 -19.78
N LYS A 432 25.52 -106.68 -19.32
CA LYS A 432 25.06 -106.77 -17.93
C LYS A 432 26.15 -107.20 -16.93
N GLU A 433 27.15 -107.95 -17.38
CA GLU A 433 28.21 -108.46 -16.50
C GLU A 433 29.18 -107.32 -16.09
N GLU A 434 29.52 -106.43 -17.03
CA GLU A 434 30.44 -105.31 -16.76
C GLU A 434 29.74 -104.17 -15.98
N GLU A 435 28.43 -103.93 -16.18
CA GLU A 435 27.65 -102.97 -15.37
C GLU A 435 27.78 -103.22 -13.86
N MET A 436 27.65 -104.48 -13.42
CA MET A 436 27.74 -104.83 -11.99
C MET A 436 29.14 -104.55 -11.42
N ARG A 437 30.19 -104.71 -12.24
CA ARG A 437 31.58 -104.48 -11.84
C ARG A 437 31.90 -102.99 -11.67
N VAL A 438 31.39 -102.13 -12.56
CA VAL A 438 31.56 -100.67 -12.46
C VAL A 438 30.91 -100.13 -11.19
N LYS A 439 29.70 -100.60 -10.87
CA LYS A 439 28.90 -100.13 -9.74
C LYS A 439 29.61 -100.28 -8.38
N ALA A 440 30.22 -101.43 -8.13
CA ALA A 440 30.93 -101.72 -6.88
C ALA A 440 32.21 -100.86 -6.66
N LYS A 441 32.74 -100.21 -7.69
CA LYS A 441 33.87 -99.28 -7.56
C LYS A 441 33.41 -97.89 -7.09
N ILE A 442 32.29 -97.41 -7.62
CA ILE A 442 31.71 -96.09 -7.32
C ILE A 442 31.33 -95.98 -5.83
N GLU A 443 30.74 -97.04 -5.26
CA GLU A 443 30.32 -97.09 -3.85
C GLU A 443 31.48 -96.90 -2.85
N ARG A 444 32.71 -97.30 -3.20
CA ARG A 444 33.91 -97.01 -2.39
C ARG A 444 34.34 -95.56 -2.48
N GLU A 445 34.39 -95.02 -3.70
CA GLU A 445 34.83 -93.64 -3.96
C GLU A 445 33.86 -92.60 -3.34
N GLN A 446 32.60 -92.98 -3.13
CA GLN A 446 31.61 -92.21 -2.35
C GLN A 446 31.90 -92.16 -0.85
N LEU A 447 32.38 -93.24 -0.22
CA LEU A 447 32.68 -93.26 1.22
C LEU A 447 33.89 -92.37 1.56
N ASP A 448 34.94 -92.43 0.74
CA ASP A 448 36.13 -91.58 0.88
C ASP A 448 35.84 -90.10 0.56
N GLN A 449 34.70 -89.78 -0.04
CA GLN A 449 34.21 -88.41 -0.24
C GLN A 449 33.55 -87.86 1.03
N ILE A 450 32.64 -88.62 1.63
CA ILE A 450 31.91 -88.22 2.85
C ILE A 450 32.85 -87.92 4.02
N ILE A 451 33.92 -88.71 4.20
CA ILE A 451 34.90 -88.49 5.29
C ILE A 451 35.57 -87.12 5.17
N ARG A 452 35.98 -86.72 3.96
CA ARG A 452 36.63 -85.41 3.71
C ARG A 452 35.66 -84.23 3.90
N GLU A 453 34.38 -84.43 3.63
CA GLU A 453 33.35 -83.40 3.83
C GLU A 453 33.08 -83.13 5.33
N LEU A 454 33.05 -84.17 6.16
CA LEU A 454 32.91 -84.05 7.63
C LEU A 454 34.12 -83.36 8.29
N GLU A 455 35.34 -83.61 7.81
CA GLU A 455 36.54 -82.93 8.32
C GLU A 455 36.56 -81.44 7.94
N ARG A 456 36.05 -81.08 6.76
CA ARG A 456 35.89 -79.70 6.28
C ARG A 456 34.84 -78.92 7.07
N GLU A 457 33.67 -79.52 7.31
CA GLU A 457 32.58 -78.95 8.11
C GLU A 457 33.02 -78.67 9.56
N LYS A 458 33.86 -79.56 10.12
CA LYS A 458 34.48 -79.39 11.43
C LYS A 458 35.43 -78.19 11.51
N THR A 459 36.10 -77.81 10.41
CA THR A 459 36.90 -76.58 10.36
C THR A 459 36.04 -75.32 10.24
N GLU A 460 34.99 -75.34 9.41
CA GLU A 460 34.07 -74.20 9.26
C GLU A 460 33.41 -73.81 10.60
N MET A 461 32.95 -74.79 11.39
CA MET A 461 32.40 -74.54 12.73
C MET A 461 33.36 -73.85 13.71
N VAL A 462 34.69 -73.92 13.49
CA VAL A 462 35.67 -73.21 14.33
C VAL A 462 35.80 -71.75 13.89
N GLU A 463 35.71 -71.49 12.59
CA GLU A 463 35.74 -70.15 12.01
C GLU A 463 34.44 -69.39 12.32
N ASP A 464 33.26 -70.02 12.17
CA ASP A 464 31.96 -69.49 12.59
C ASP A 464 31.98 -69.07 14.07
N LYS A 465 32.54 -69.91 14.94
CA LYS A 465 32.67 -69.64 16.38
C LYS A 465 33.59 -68.45 16.68
N MET A 466 34.53 -68.14 15.78
CA MET A 466 35.37 -66.94 15.85
C MET A 466 34.63 -65.71 15.32
N MET A 467 33.88 -65.83 14.22
CA MET A 467 33.03 -64.78 13.64
C MET A 467 31.95 -64.33 14.64
N ILE A 468 31.16 -65.26 15.18
CA ILE A 468 30.12 -64.99 16.20
C ILE A 468 30.71 -64.29 17.44
N LYS A 469 31.97 -64.57 17.79
CA LYS A 469 32.67 -63.93 18.91
C LYS A 469 33.09 -62.49 18.59
N GLN A 470 33.33 -62.16 17.33
CA GLN A 470 33.60 -60.80 16.88
C GLN A 470 32.29 -60.01 16.73
N GLU A 471 31.27 -60.57 16.06
CA GLU A 471 29.93 -59.98 15.96
C GLU A 471 29.36 -59.57 17.33
N ARG A 472 29.55 -60.40 18.36
CA ARG A 472 29.15 -60.07 19.74
C ARG A 472 29.82 -58.82 20.31
N LYS A 473 31.08 -58.52 19.94
CA LYS A 473 31.74 -57.26 20.33
C LYS A 473 31.15 -56.09 19.56
N ASP A 474 30.90 -56.26 18.27
CA ASP A 474 30.42 -55.19 17.40
C ASP A 474 28.97 -54.83 17.72
N LEU A 475 28.13 -55.82 18.07
CA LEU A 475 26.82 -55.63 18.69
C LEU A 475 26.90 -54.96 20.08
N GLN A 476 27.90 -55.29 20.90
CA GLN A 476 28.11 -54.64 22.20
C GLN A 476 28.52 -53.17 22.02
N LYS A 477 29.35 -52.85 21.02
CA LYS A 477 29.70 -51.48 20.64
C LYS A 477 28.47 -50.73 20.12
N MET A 478 27.77 -51.29 19.14
CA MET A 478 26.53 -50.71 18.58
C MET A 478 25.48 -50.44 19.66
N ARG A 479 25.36 -51.30 20.69
CA ARG A 479 24.48 -51.06 21.84
C ARG A 479 24.92 -49.87 22.71
N SER A 480 26.22 -49.62 22.82
CA SER A 480 26.77 -48.42 23.47
C SER A 480 26.50 -47.18 22.63
N ASP A 481 26.75 -47.25 21.32
CA ASP A 481 26.56 -46.15 20.38
C ASP A 481 25.07 -45.72 20.36
N ILE A 482 24.13 -46.66 20.23
CA ILE A 482 22.68 -46.45 20.35
C ILE A 482 22.28 -45.85 21.71
N MET A 483 22.99 -46.19 22.80
CA MET A 483 22.71 -45.61 24.12
C MET A 483 23.16 -44.14 24.20
N THR A 484 24.25 -43.77 23.54
CA THR A 484 24.67 -42.36 23.41
C THR A 484 23.77 -41.56 22.47
N GLU A 485 23.36 -42.13 21.33
CA GLU A 485 22.39 -41.52 20.41
C GLU A 485 21.04 -41.29 21.09
N ARG A 486 20.54 -42.27 21.85
CA ARG A 486 19.31 -42.10 22.65
C ARG A 486 19.40 -40.96 23.64
N LYS A 487 20.56 -40.75 24.28
CA LYS A 487 20.76 -39.62 25.18
C LYS A 487 20.73 -38.30 24.40
N GLN A 488 21.49 -38.19 23.31
CA GLN A 488 21.51 -36.99 22.46
C GLN A 488 20.12 -36.65 21.91
N MET A 489 19.33 -37.65 21.52
CA MET A 489 17.94 -37.48 21.08
C MET A 489 17.00 -37.00 22.19
N GLU A 490 17.24 -37.38 23.45
CA GLU A 490 16.47 -36.90 24.60
C GLU A 490 16.87 -35.47 25.00
N ASP A 491 18.17 -35.17 25.00
CA ASP A 491 18.72 -33.82 25.20
C ASP A 491 18.17 -32.86 24.09
N MET A 492 18.09 -33.33 22.84
CA MET A 492 17.43 -32.61 21.73
C MET A 492 15.93 -32.43 21.92
N ARG A 493 15.21 -33.39 22.51
CA ARG A 493 13.76 -33.27 22.77
C ARG A 493 13.45 -32.19 23.79
N GLU A 494 14.22 -32.11 24.87
CA GLU A 494 14.06 -31.03 25.86
C GLU A 494 14.47 -29.66 25.27
N ALA A 495 15.49 -29.59 24.41
CA ALA A 495 15.80 -28.37 23.66
C ALA A 495 14.62 -27.92 22.76
N ILE A 496 14.08 -28.82 21.93
CA ILE A 496 12.91 -28.55 21.06
C ILE A 496 11.67 -28.15 21.88
N LYS A 497 11.51 -28.70 23.08
CA LYS A 497 10.41 -28.38 24.01
C LYS A 497 10.56 -26.97 24.60
N LEU A 498 11.77 -26.55 24.94
CA LEU A 498 12.08 -25.17 25.37
C LEU A 498 11.92 -24.17 24.21
N GLU A 499 12.35 -24.52 23.00
CA GLU A 499 12.10 -23.67 21.81
C GLU A 499 10.60 -23.56 21.53
N ARG A 500 9.83 -24.64 21.67
CA ARG A 500 8.37 -24.61 21.55
C ARG A 500 7.71 -23.71 22.60
N SER A 501 8.14 -23.71 23.85
CA SER A 501 7.58 -22.78 24.85
C SER A 501 7.94 -21.32 24.55
N ALA A 502 9.15 -21.05 24.08
CA ALA A 502 9.55 -19.71 23.62
C ALA A 502 8.78 -19.25 22.36
N LEU A 503 8.43 -20.17 21.46
CA LEU A 503 7.57 -19.87 20.31
C LEU A 503 6.11 -19.63 20.72
N VAL A 504 5.58 -20.38 21.69
CA VAL A 504 4.24 -20.15 22.24
C VAL A 504 4.15 -18.77 22.91
N GLN A 505 5.18 -18.35 23.66
CA GLN A 505 5.22 -16.98 24.21
C GLN A 505 5.19 -15.93 23.10
N LYS A 506 6.06 -16.06 22.08
CA LYS A 506 6.07 -15.13 20.94
C LYS A 506 4.75 -15.09 20.16
N ILE A 507 3.99 -16.18 20.12
CA ILE A 507 2.64 -16.19 19.51
C ILE A 507 1.66 -15.36 20.37
N GLN A 508 1.71 -15.49 21.69
CA GLN A 508 0.90 -14.66 22.60
C GLN A 508 1.28 -13.17 22.48
N ASP A 509 2.58 -12.86 22.43
CA ASP A 509 3.08 -11.49 22.24
C ASP A 509 2.57 -10.90 20.91
N ILE A 510 2.63 -11.67 19.82
CA ILE A 510 2.12 -11.30 18.49
C ILE A 510 0.59 -11.15 18.47
N ASP A 511 -0.16 -11.95 19.24
CA ASP A 511 -1.61 -11.83 19.32
C ASP A 511 -2.04 -10.57 20.12
N LEU A 512 -1.27 -10.17 21.15
CA LEU A 512 -1.43 -8.88 21.82
C LEU A 512 -1.11 -7.70 20.89
N GLU A 513 -0.03 -7.78 20.10
CA GLU A 513 0.28 -6.78 19.07
C GLU A 513 -0.85 -6.66 18.02
N LYS A 514 -1.48 -7.77 17.60
CA LYS A 514 -2.65 -7.74 16.70
C LYS A 514 -3.84 -7.01 17.31
N ASP A 515 -4.12 -7.21 18.60
CA ASP A 515 -5.21 -6.52 19.28
C ASP A 515 -4.94 -5.01 19.42
N GLU A 516 -3.69 -4.61 19.63
CA GLU A 516 -3.30 -3.18 19.58
C GLU A 516 -3.38 -2.61 18.16
N ILE A 517 -2.92 -3.34 17.15
CA ILE A 517 -3.09 -2.96 15.73
C ILE A 517 -4.58 -2.85 15.36
N GLY A 518 -5.45 -3.71 15.91
CA GLY A 518 -6.90 -3.65 15.75
C GLY A 518 -7.49 -2.35 16.29
N LYS A 519 -7.16 -2.01 17.55
CA LYS A 519 -7.58 -0.73 18.19
C LYS A 519 -7.04 0.49 17.43
N ASN A 520 -5.77 0.45 17.02
CA ASN A 520 -5.15 1.52 16.23
C ASN A 520 -5.81 1.66 14.85
N LYS A 521 -6.20 0.57 14.20
CA LYS A 521 -6.95 0.59 12.94
C LYS A 521 -8.34 1.22 13.10
N GLU A 522 -9.03 0.95 14.20
CA GLU A 522 -10.32 1.58 14.52
C GLU A 522 -10.18 3.10 14.75
N ILE A 523 -9.13 3.53 15.45
CA ILE A 523 -8.78 4.95 15.62
C ILE A 523 -8.47 5.60 14.27
N VAL A 524 -7.67 4.95 13.42
CA VAL A 524 -7.36 5.43 12.07
C VAL A 524 -8.61 5.52 11.19
N GLN A 525 -9.55 4.58 11.30
CA GLN A 525 -10.83 4.66 10.58
C GLN A 525 -11.63 5.89 11.02
N LYS A 526 -11.82 6.08 12.33
CA LYS A 526 -12.53 7.25 12.89
C LYS A 526 -11.88 8.59 12.51
N LEU A 527 -10.55 8.61 12.32
CA LEU A 527 -9.84 9.78 11.78
C LEU A 527 -10.06 9.95 10.27
N MET A 528 -10.09 8.86 9.48
CA MET A 528 -10.41 8.90 8.05
C MET A 528 -11.83 9.41 7.79
N ASP A 529 -12.81 8.89 8.53
CA ASP A 529 -14.22 9.27 8.42
C ASP A 529 -14.37 10.79 8.66
N LYS A 530 -13.71 11.30 9.71
CA LYS A 530 -13.69 12.73 10.05
C LYS A 530 -12.94 13.60 9.04
N VAL A 531 -11.90 13.08 8.38
CA VAL A 531 -11.22 13.76 7.27
C VAL A 531 -12.14 13.83 6.04
N GLU A 532 -12.91 12.78 5.76
CA GLU A 532 -13.86 12.77 4.64
C GLU A 532 -15.09 13.65 4.94
N GLU A 533 -15.57 13.75 6.19
CA GLU A 533 -16.51 14.80 6.63
C GLU A 533 -15.99 16.21 6.34
N GLN A 534 -14.75 16.51 6.77
CA GLN A 534 -14.10 17.80 6.50
C GLN A 534 -13.92 18.07 5.01
N ARG A 535 -13.62 17.03 4.22
CA ARG A 535 -13.49 17.11 2.76
C ARG A 535 -14.81 17.42 2.07
N ASN A 536 -15.91 16.81 2.52
CA ASN A 536 -17.25 17.11 2.04
C ASN A 536 -17.70 18.53 2.43
N TYR A 537 -17.36 18.98 3.64
CA TYR A 537 -17.58 20.37 4.06
C TYR A 537 -16.79 21.38 3.20
N MET A 538 -15.50 21.12 2.95
CA MET A 538 -14.69 21.95 2.04
C MET A 538 -15.20 21.92 0.59
N LYS A 539 -15.78 20.80 0.14
CA LYS A 539 -16.40 20.68 -1.18
C LYS A 539 -17.66 21.56 -1.29
N LEU A 540 -18.52 21.57 -0.27
CA LEU A 540 -19.68 22.46 -0.19
C LEU A 540 -19.25 23.94 -0.17
N GLN A 541 -18.28 24.32 0.68
CA GLN A 541 -17.74 25.68 0.69
C GLN A 541 -17.13 26.08 -0.66
N LYS A 542 -16.51 25.14 -1.39
CA LYS A 542 -16.00 25.42 -2.74
C LYS A 542 -17.14 25.62 -3.73
N GLU A 543 -18.21 24.82 -3.67
CA GLU A 543 -19.39 24.97 -4.52
C GLU A 543 -20.12 26.30 -4.26
N GLU A 544 -20.20 26.75 -3.00
CA GLU A 544 -20.66 28.10 -2.63
C GLU A 544 -19.74 29.20 -3.19
N LEU A 545 -18.42 29.05 -3.07
CA LEU A 545 -17.45 30.01 -3.63
C LEU A 545 -17.45 30.05 -5.16
N ASP A 546 -17.66 28.93 -5.83
CA ASP A 546 -17.74 28.86 -7.30
C ASP A 546 -19.07 29.45 -7.80
N LEU A 547 -20.18 29.30 -7.05
CA LEU A 547 -21.43 30.05 -7.29
C LEU A 547 -21.26 31.57 -7.07
N GLU A 548 -20.56 31.99 -6.02
CA GLU A 548 -20.30 33.42 -5.77
C GLU A 548 -19.37 34.02 -6.84
N ARG A 549 -18.37 33.25 -7.30
CA ARG A 549 -17.54 33.61 -8.46
C ARG A 549 -18.35 33.73 -9.74
N GLN A 550 -19.38 32.90 -9.93
CA GLN A 550 -20.29 33.02 -11.07
C GLN A 550 -21.08 34.33 -10.99
N LYS A 551 -21.72 34.65 -9.86
CA LYS A 551 -22.41 35.94 -9.65
C LYS A 551 -21.50 37.13 -9.95
N ILE A 552 -20.29 37.14 -9.39
CA ILE A 552 -19.28 38.21 -9.63
C ILE A 552 -18.88 38.28 -11.11
N THR A 553 -18.95 37.18 -11.86
CA THR A 553 -18.68 37.14 -13.30
C THR A 553 -19.86 37.67 -14.11
N ASP A 554 -21.09 37.34 -13.71
CA ASP A 554 -22.33 37.85 -14.33
C ASP A 554 -22.50 39.36 -14.05
N GLU A 555 -22.23 39.82 -12.83
CA GLU A 555 -22.16 41.24 -12.47
C GLU A 555 -21.09 41.98 -13.28
N LYS A 556 -19.90 41.38 -13.46
CA LYS A 556 -18.86 41.94 -14.35
C LYS A 556 -19.32 42.00 -15.81
N LEU A 557 -20.11 41.03 -16.28
CA LEU A 557 -20.66 41.06 -17.64
C LEU A 557 -21.70 42.19 -17.79
N ILE A 558 -22.58 42.38 -16.80
CA ILE A 558 -23.56 43.48 -16.76
C ILE A 558 -22.86 44.84 -16.66
N LEU A 559 -21.78 44.96 -15.87
CA LEU A 559 -20.96 46.16 -15.79
C LEU A 559 -20.20 46.42 -17.10
N ALA A 560 -19.67 45.39 -17.75
CA ALA A 560 -19.02 45.52 -19.07
C ALA A 560 -20.01 45.96 -20.15
N GLN A 561 -21.22 45.41 -20.17
CA GLN A 561 -22.33 45.86 -21.04
C GLN A 561 -22.73 47.32 -20.74
N SER A 562 -22.78 47.70 -19.47
CA SER A 562 -23.05 49.09 -19.07
C SER A 562 -21.92 50.03 -19.51
N MET A 563 -20.65 49.59 -19.42
CA MET A 563 -19.51 50.34 -19.93
C MET A 563 -19.54 50.50 -21.45
N THR A 564 -19.88 49.46 -22.22
CA THR A 564 -19.97 49.57 -23.68
C THR A 564 -21.15 50.44 -24.13
N GLU A 565 -22.28 50.41 -23.42
CA GLU A 565 -23.39 51.32 -23.70
C GLU A 565 -23.06 52.77 -23.31
N LEU A 566 -22.35 53.01 -22.20
CA LEU A 566 -21.82 54.33 -21.85
C LEU A 566 -20.77 54.83 -22.84
N GLN A 567 -19.92 53.95 -23.39
CA GLN A 567 -18.99 54.29 -24.47
C GLN A 567 -19.76 54.68 -25.74
N LYS A 568 -20.76 53.88 -26.15
CA LYS A 568 -21.63 54.17 -27.29
C LYS A 568 -22.41 55.48 -27.11
N GLN A 569 -22.92 55.77 -25.92
CA GLN A 569 -23.53 57.07 -25.58
C GLN A 569 -22.50 58.21 -25.62
N THR A 570 -21.26 57.97 -25.17
CA THR A 570 -20.17 58.95 -25.28
C THR A 570 -19.78 59.24 -26.73
N GLU A 571 -19.77 58.22 -27.60
CA GLU A 571 -19.53 58.38 -29.04
C GLU A 571 -20.69 59.04 -29.76
N GLN A 572 -21.94 58.71 -29.40
CA GLN A 572 -23.13 59.38 -29.90
C GLN A 572 -23.18 60.85 -29.43
N ASN A 573 -22.77 61.14 -28.20
CA ASN A 573 -22.59 62.50 -27.70
C ASN A 573 -21.48 63.23 -28.46
N LYS A 574 -20.33 62.61 -28.73
CA LYS A 574 -19.27 63.20 -29.59
C LYS A 574 -19.77 63.47 -31.01
N TYR A 575 -20.60 62.59 -31.58
CA TYR A 575 -21.19 62.81 -32.90
C TYR A 575 -22.19 63.97 -32.90
N MET A 576 -22.99 64.12 -31.82
CA MET A 576 -23.84 65.29 -31.62
C MET A 576 -23.03 66.56 -31.32
N GLU A 577 -21.92 66.49 -30.59
CA GLU A 577 -20.98 67.60 -30.40
C GLU A 577 -20.28 68.00 -31.69
N GLU A 578 -19.90 67.06 -32.56
CA GLU A 578 -19.45 67.35 -33.92
C GLU A 578 -20.56 67.95 -34.78
N GLY A 579 -21.81 67.48 -34.65
CA GLY A 579 -22.97 68.06 -35.30
C GLY A 579 -23.17 69.51 -34.88
N ILE A 580 -23.22 69.78 -33.57
CA ILE A 580 -23.32 71.11 -32.97
C ILE A 580 -22.08 71.96 -33.28
N LYS A 581 -20.88 71.37 -33.43
CA LYS A 581 -19.67 72.08 -33.85
C LYS A 581 -19.76 72.48 -35.32
N LYS A 582 -20.25 71.59 -36.19
CA LYS A 582 -20.50 71.87 -37.61
C LYS A 582 -21.63 72.89 -37.77
N GLU A 583 -22.70 72.82 -36.97
CA GLU A 583 -23.74 73.85 -36.91
C GLU A 583 -23.22 75.17 -36.32
N ARG A 584 -22.28 75.16 -35.37
CA ARG A 584 -21.59 76.37 -34.89
C ARG A 584 -20.59 76.92 -35.91
N GLU A 585 -20.05 76.08 -36.78
CA GLU A 585 -19.17 76.47 -37.87
C GLU A 585 -20.00 77.03 -39.04
N THR A 586 -21.14 76.43 -39.40
CA THR A 586 -22.09 77.02 -40.37
C THR A 586 -22.85 78.22 -39.81
N LEU A 587 -23.10 78.30 -38.49
CA LEU A 587 -23.59 79.52 -37.84
C LEU A 587 -22.51 80.59 -37.78
N LYS A 588 -21.23 80.25 -37.61
CA LYS A 588 -20.13 81.22 -37.76
C LYS A 588 -19.91 81.63 -39.20
N GLU A 589 -20.13 80.74 -40.18
CA GLU A 589 -20.15 81.11 -41.59
C GLU A 589 -21.39 81.94 -41.93
N MET A 590 -22.53 81.71 -41.30
CA MET A 590 -23.71 82.58 -41.40
C MET A 590 -23.49 83.92 -40.68
N GLU A 591 -22.85 83.97 -39.51
CA GLU A 591 -22.48 85.22 -38.84
C GLU A 591 -21.42 85.96 -39.65
N ALA A 592 -20.43 85.27 -40.22
CA ALA A 592 -19.44 85.87 -41.12
C ALA A 592 -20.06 86.27 -42.47
N ARG A 593 -21.08 85.57 -42.97
CA ARG A 593 -21.87 85.96 -44.14
C ARG A 593 -22.85 87.07 -43.84
N LEU A 594 -23.39 87.19 -42.63
CA LEU A 594 -24.27 88.28 -42.18
C LEU A 594 -23.47 89.51 -41.75
N GLN A 595 -22.24 89.32 -41.29
CA GLN A 595 -21.27 90.38 -41.06
C GLN A 595 -20.66 90.84 -42.38
N LYS A 596 -20.37 89.92 -43.32
CA LYS A 596 -20.05 90.29 -44.69
C LYS A 596 -21.25 90.87 -45.42
N GLU A 597 -22.48 90.40 -45.23
CA GLU A 597 -23.68 91.05 -45.78
C GLU A 597 -23.93 92.39 -45.09
N LYS A 598 -23.55 92.59 -43.83
CA LYS A 598 -23.53 93.93 -43.22
C LYS A 598 -22.46 94.82 -43.83
N GLU A 599 -21.24 94.33 -44.07
CA GLU A 599 -20.15 95.09 -44.69
C GLU A 599 -20.42 95.33 -46.19
N ASP A 600 -21.06 94.39 -46.88
CA ASP A 600 -21.56 94.51 -48.24
C ASP A 600 -22.80 95.44 -48.27
N ILE A 601 -23.71 95.43 -47.29
CA ILE A 601 -24.82 96.39 -47.18
C ILE A 601 -24.34 97.77 -46.75
N GLU A 602 -23.33 97.88 -45.89
CA GLU A 602 -22.77 99.14 -45.41
C GLU A 602 -21.91 99.77 -46.52
N SER A 603 -21.09 98.99 -47.21
CA SER A 603 -20.43 99.43 -48.44
C SER A 603 -21.44 99.69 -49.56
N VAL A 604 -22.52 98.92 -49.74
CA VAL A 604 -23.64 99.27 -50.65
C VAL A 604 -24.45 100.47 -50.13
N THR A 605 -24.36 100.86 -48.86
CA THR A 605 -25.01 102.08 -48.33
C THR A 605 -24.13 103.31 -48.53
N GLU A 606 -22.81 103.17 -48.40
CA GLU A 606 -21.83 104.17 -48.82
C GLU A 606 -21.77 104.29 -50.35
N GLU A 607 -21.89 103.18 -51.08
CA GLU A 607 -21.99 103.14 -52.53
C GLU A 607 -23.37 103.61 -52.99
N THR A 608 -24.47 103.39 -52.27
CA THR A 608 -25.77 104.02 -52.58
C THR A 608 -25.76 105.52 -52.25
N LYS A 609 -24.94 105.99 -51.29
CA LYS A 609 -24.63 107.43 -51.14
C LYS A 609 -23.81 107.95 -52.33
N GLY A 610 -22.72 107.26 -52.68
CA GLY A 610 -21.83 107.61 -53.78
C GLY A 610 -22.58 107.62 -55.12
N GLN A 611 -23.25 106.52 -55.47
CA GLN A 611 -24.18 106.40 -56.59
C GLN A 611 -25.37 107.37 -56.47
N LYS A 612 -25.76 107.90 -55.31
CA LYS A 612 -26.76 108.99 -55.28
C LYS A 612 -26.14 110.31 -55.73
N GLU A 613 -24.96 110.66 -55.23
CA GLU A 613 -24.21 111.85 -55.66
C GLU A 613 -23.78 111.75 -57.14
N ASP A 614 -23.40 110.55 -57.60
CA ASP A 614 -23.00 110.27 -58.98
C ASP A 614 -24.17 109.98 -59.93
N LEU A 615 -25.34 109.53 -59.47
CA LEU A 615 -26.56 109.47 -60.31
C LEU A 615 -27.17 110.86 -60.48
N ASP A 616 -27.01 111.76 -59.51
CA ASP A 616 -27.34 113.18 -59.67
C ASP A 616 -26.37 113.87 -60.66
N LYS A 617 -25.09 113.47 -60.74
CA LYS A 617 -24.20 113.83 -61.87
C LYS A 617 -24.62 113.16 -63.18
N GLN A 618 -24.71 111.82 -63.23
CA GLN A 618 -24.92 111.07 -64.46
C GLN A 618 -26.30 111.29 -65.08
N LYS A 619 -27.33 111.71 -64.32
CA LYS A 619 -28.61 112.15 -64.92
C LYS A 619 -28.52 113.56 -65.50
N GLN A 620 -27.63 114.41 -64.99
CA GLN A 620 -27.25 115.66 -65.65
C GLN A 620 -26.45 115.39 -66.94
N GLU A 621 -25.71 114.27 -67.03
CA GLU A 621 -24.95 113.85 -68.23
C GLU A 621 -25.77 113.07 -69.26
N MET A 622 -26.59 112.08 -68.87
CA MET A 622 -27.44 111.31 -69.79
C MET A 622 -28.46 112.21 -70.51
N LYS A 623 -28.85 113.31 -69.88
CA LYS A 623 -29.67 114.37 -70.48
C LYS A 623 -28.94 115.14 -71.60
N ASN A 624 -27.61 115.09 -71.64
CA ASN A 624 -26.79 115.71 -72.69
C ASN A 624 -26.35 114.67 -73.74
N SER A 625 -25.98 113.45 -73.33
CA SER A 625 -25.34 112.47 -74.21
C SER A 625 -26.31 111.59 -75.01
N ARG A 626 -27.56 111.39 -74.57
CA ARG A 626 -28.52 110.58 -75.37
C ARG A 626 -29.11 111.36 -76.54
N ASP A 627 -29.11 112.70 -76.46
CA ASP A 627 -29.43 113.59 -77.57
C ASP A 627 -28.32 113.59 -78.65
N LEU A 628 -27.22 112.85 -78.42
CA LEU A 628 -26.09 112.64 -79.33
C LEU A 628 -26.00 111.21 -79.93
N LEU A 629 -26.37 110.13 -79.21
CA LEU A 629 -26.01 108.76 -79.63
C LEU A 629 -27.05 107.99 -80.48
N GLU A 630 -28.32 108.38 -80.46
CA GLU A 630 -29.28 107.84 -81.46
C GLU A 630 -28.97 108.39 -82.89
N GLN A 631 -28.01 109.32 -82.98
CA GLN A 631 -27.39 109.82 -84.21
C GLN A 631 -26.36 108.83 -84.81
N GLU A 632 -25.73 107.95 -84.00
CA GLU A 632 -24.65 107.04 -84.45
C GLU A 632 -25.11 105.63 -84.80
N ARG A 633 -26.08 105.03 -84.10
CA ARG A 633 -26.40 103.59 -84.26
C ARG A 633 -26.89 103.23 -85.68
N GLU A 634 -27.29 104.23 -86.46
CA GLU A 634 -27.58 104.11 -87.90
C GLU A 634 -26.34 103.93 -88.79
N GLU A 635 -25.13 103.70 -88.24
CA GLU A 635 -23.89 103.50 -89.01
C GLU A 635 -23.28 102.08 -89.02
N ILE A 636 -23.38 101.27 -87.94
CA ILE A 636 -22.53 100.06 -87.76
C ILE A 636 -23.27 98.72 -87.45
N LYS A 637 -24.51 98.41 -87.85
CA LYS A 637 -25.11 98.40 -89.21
C LYS A 637 -24.24 97.89 -90.36
N HIS A 638 -22.93 97.79 -90.17
CA HIS A 638 -21.98 97.59 -91.26
C HIS A 638 -21.10 96.36 -91.05
N LYS A 639 -20.53 96.14 -89.84
CA LYS A 639 -19.28 95.36 -89.75
C LYS A 639 -19.41 93.91 -89.24
N TRP A 640 -19.14 92.86 -90.03
CA TRP A 640 -18.04 92.61 -91.02
C TRP A 640 -16.76 92.27 -90.24
N THR A 641 -16.09 91.14 -90.43
CA THR A 641 -16.25 90.16 -91.53
C THR A 641 -15.64 88.80 -91.24
N GLU A 642 -14.39 88.80 -90.78
CA GLU A 642 -13.41 87.81 -91.20
C GLU A 642 -13.04 86.86 -90.03
N LEU A 643 -13.57 85.64 -89.95
CA LEU A 643 -13.24 84.44 -90.76
C LEU A 643 -11.81 83.89 -90.58
N GLN A 644 -10.82 84.71 -90.22
CA GLN A 644 -9.59 84.67 -91.02
C GLN A 644 -8.56 83.58 -90.66
N GLN A 645 -8.37 83.26 -89.38
CA GLN A 645 -7.22 82.49 -88.87
C GLN A 645 -7.68 81.59 -87.70
N ARG A 646 -7.77 80.25 -87.77
CA ARG A 646 -7.47 79.23 -88.80
C ARG A 646 -5.99 78.95 -89.12
N ALA A 647 -5.66 77.65 -89.12
CA ALA A 647 -4.57 77.00 -89.87
C ALA A 647 -3.08 77.28 -89.53
N GLY A 648 -2.75 77.80 -88.33
CA GLY A 648 -1.37 78.17 -87.95
C GLY A 648 -0.34 77.03 -87.76
N GLU A 649 -0.10 76.62 -86.52
CA GLU A 649 1.30 76.45 -86.03
C GLU A 649 1.75 75.02 -85.64
N PHE A 650 1.20 73.97 -86.29
CA PHE A 650 1.26 72.58 -85.82
C PHE A 650 2.66 71.90 -85.80
N ASP A 651 3.64 72.38 -86.59
CA ASP A 651 4.86 71.60 -86.93
C ASP A 651 6.14 71.89 -86.10
N THR A 652 6.13 72.89 -85.22
CA THR A 652 7.36 73.67 -84.99
C THR A 652 8.48 73.00 -84.16
N GLN A 653 8.16 72.35 -83.03
CA GLN A 653 9.07 72.36 -81.87
C GLN A 653 9.88 71.09 -81.58
N ALA A 654 9.86 70.08 -82.46
CA ALA A 654 10.58 68.81 -82.31
C ALA A 654 12.13 68.90 -82.44
N ARG A 655 12.76 70.03 -82.10
CA ARG A 655 14.16 70.36 -82.43
C ARG A 655 15.11 70.59 -81.24
N GLN A 656 14.62 70.94 -80.05
CA GLN A 656 15.46 71.61 -79.02
C GLN A 656 16.31 70.69 -78.11
N GLN A 657 16.16 69.36 -78.18
CA GLN A 657 16.77 68.42 -77.21
C GLN A 657 18.30 68.22 -77.33
N LYS A 658 18.98 68.87 -78.29
CA LYS A 658 20.40 68.60 -78.63
C LYS A 658 21.44 69.57 -78.03
N GLU A 659 21.03 70.60 -77.30
CA GLU A 659 21.80 71.85 -77.27
C GLU A 659 22.56 72.15 -75.95
N GLN A 660 22.24 71.49 -74.84
CA GLN A 660 22.71 71.93 -73.50
C GLN A 660 23.96 71.21 -72.91
N ASP A 661 24.51 70.18 -73.55
CA ASP A 661 25.78 69.56 -73.13
C ASP A 661 26.98 70.54 -73.12
N PHE A 662 26.83 71.69 -73.80
CA PHE A 662 27.87 72.70 -74.03
C PHE A 662 28.31 73.50 -72.79
N MET A 663 27.42 73.73 -71.81
CA MET A 663 27.65 74.74 -70.77
C MET A 663 28.70 74.39 -69.70
N LYS A 664 29.23 73.16 -69.72
CA LYS A 664 30.16 72.60 -68.72
C LYS A 664 31.54 73.27 -68.62
N GLN A 665 31.85 74.24 -69.49
CA GLN A 665 33.21 74.75 -69.68
C GLN A 665 33.50 76.08 -68.98
N ASN A 666 32.48 76.78 -68.47
CA ASN A 666 32.60 78.19 -68.09
C ASN A 666 32.97 78.45 -66.61
N GLU A 667 32.75 77.49 -65.71
CA GLU A 667 32.84 77.71 -64.24
C GLU A 667 34.28 77.88 -63.72
N MET A 668 35.30 77.41 -64.44
CA MET A 668 36.70 77.47 -63.96
C MET A 668 37.42 78.81 -64.20
N GLU A 669 36.86 79.71 -65.00
CA GLU A 669 37.54 80.96 -65.40
C GLU A 669 37.47 82.06 -64.32
N GLU A 670 36.47 82.01 -63.44
CA GLU A 670 35.94 83.24 -62.83
C GLU A 670 36.75 83.81 -61.66
N GLU A 671 36.85 83.12 -60.51
CA GLU A 671 37.25 83.78 -59.25
C GLU A 671 38.74 83.70 -58.90
N ARG A 672 39.55 83.40 -59.93
CA ARG A 672 40.94 83.87 -60.08
C ARG A 672 41.06 85.40 -59.81
N LYS A 673 39.97 86.16 -59.98
CA LYS A 673 39.81 87.59 -59.64
C LYS A 673 39.97 87.92 -58.14
N SER A 674 39.64 86.99 -57.23
CA SER A 674 39.53 87.26 -55.78
C SER A 674 40.87 87.71 -55.14
N LEU A 675 41.99 87.20 -55.65
CA LEU A 675 43.34 87.42 -55.11
C LEU A 675 43.87 88.86 -55.22
N GLU A 676 43.31 89.72 -56.07
CA GLU A 676 43.92 91.02 -56.39
C GLU A 676 43.51 92.15 -55.42
N GLN A 677 42.37 92.05 -54.73
CA GLN A 677 41.80 93.16 -53.95
C GLN A 677 42.56 93.48 -52.65
N THR A 678 43.00 92.48 -51.89
CA THR A 678 43.57 92.68 -50.53
C THR A 678 44.90 93.44 -50.54
N LYS A 679 45.58 93.43 -51.68
CA LYS A 679 46.84 94.12 -52.01
C LYS A 679 46.79 95.64 -51.75
N VAL A 680 45.60 96.24 -51.81
CA VAL A 680 45.37 97.69 -51.61
C VAL A 680 45.61 98.12 -50.15
N LYS A 681 45.23 97.30 -49.16
CA LYS A 681 45.31 97.65 -47.72
C LYS A 681 46.75 97.84 -47.20
N ILE A 682 47.75 97.42 -47.97
CA ILE A 682 49.18 97.58 -47.63
C ILE A 682 49.64 99.04 -47.74
N LEU A 683 48.94 99.90 -48.50
CA LEU A 683 49.35 101.28 -48.74
C LEU A 683 48.93 102.27 -47.64
N GLU A 684 47.80 102.05 -46.96
CA GLU A 684 47.22 103.02 -46.02
C GLU A 684 47.91 103.06 -44.64
N LEU A 685 48.53 101.96 -44.21
CA LEU A 685 49.26 101.91 -42.94
C LEU A 685 50.64 102.57 -43.02
N LYS A 686 51.22 102.68 -44.22
CA LYS A 686 52.57 103.22 -44.42
C LYS A 686 52.65 104.72 -44.10
N THR A 687 51.68 105.50 -44.57
CA THR A 687 51.62 106.96 -44.41
C THR A 687 51.38 107.46 -42.98
N LYS A 688 51.11 106.56 -42.01
CA LYS A 688 50.73 106.95 -40.65
C LYS A 688 51.87 106.92 -39.62
N ALA A 689 52.88 106.05 -39.82
CA ALA A 689 54.03 105.93 -38.91
C ALA A 689 55.20 106.88 -39.28
N GLU A 690 55.30 107.31 -40.53
CA GLU A 690 56.28 108.33 -40.98
C GLU A 690 56.12 109.68 -40.24
N GLN A 691 54.94 109.91 -39.63
CA GLN A 691 54.64 111.06 -38.76
C GLN A 691 55.33 110.97 -37.37
N GLU A 692 55.42 109.78 -36.77
CA GLU A 692 56.01 109.58 -35.43
C GLU A 692 57.54 109.76 -35.44
N GLN A 693 58.15 109.63 -36.62
CA GLN A 693 59.60 109.80 -36.83
C GLN A 693 60.07 111.26 -36.62
N GLN A 694 59.17 112.25 -36.63
CA GLN A 694 59.52 113.66 -36.41
C GLN A 694 59.61 114.03 -34.92
N ASP A 695 58.68 113.57 -34.09
CA ASP A 695 58.56 113.99 -32.68
C ASP A 695 59.72 113.53 -31.78
N ILE A 696 60.29 112.35 -32.07
CA ILE A 696 61.43 111.80 -31.32
C ILE A 696 62.71 112.59 -31.60
N SER A 697 62.83 113.21 -32.79
CA SER A 697 64.01 113.98 -33.21
C SER A 697 64.28 115.20 -32.31
N LEU A 698 63.23 115.86 -31.83
CA LEU A 698 63.36 117.02 -30.93
C LEU A 698 64.00 116.66 -29.59
N LYS A 699 63.72 115.47 -29.04
CA LYS A 699 64.27 115.01 -27.75
C LYS A 699 65.75 114.61 -27.81
N ILE A 700 66.35 114.56 -29.00
CA ILE A 700 67.80 114.33 -29.17
C ILE A 700 68.61 115.57 -28.74
N GLN A 701 68.04 116.78 -28.78
CA GLN A 701 68.83 118.00 -28.53
C GLN A 701 69.02 118.33 -27.03
N GLU A 702 67.98 118.22 -26.20
CA GLU A 702 68.02 118.67 -24.79
C GLU A 702 68.95 117.83 -23.90
N LEU A 703 69.01 116.51 -24.10
CA LEU A 703 69.83 115.61 -23.29
C LEU A 703 71.34 115.83 -23.51
N ASN A 704 71.75 116.17 -24.74
CA ASN A 704 73.15 116.43 -25.06
C ASN A 704 73.68 117.67 -24.31
N THR A 705 72.86 118.71 -24.13
CA THR A 705 73.25 119.92 -23.39
C THR A 705 73.41 119.73 -21.87
N LEU A 706 72.86 118.65 -21.29
CA LEU A 706 72.81 118.49 -19.83
C LEU A 706 73.98 117.69 -19.23
N GLN A 707 74.55 116.71 -19.95
CA GLN A 707 75.54 115.80 -19.36
C GLN A 707 77.01 116.10 -19.72
N GLU A 708 77.28 117.01 -20.67
CA GLU A 708 78.60 117.67 -20.79
C GLU A 708 79.02 118.40 -19.50
N HIS A 709 78.05 118.74 -18.65
CA HIS A 709 78.26 119.30 -17.31
C HIS A 709 78.78 118.29 -16.29
N ILE A 710 78.44 116.99 -16.41
CA ILE A 710 78.80 115.96 -15.41
C ILE A 710 80.22 115.44 -15.63
N MET A 711 80.71 115.39 -16.86
CA MET A 711 82.12 115.05 -17.19
C MET A 711 83.14 116.10 -16.65
N LYS A 712 82.70 117.04 -15.81
CA LYS A 712 83.46 118.21 -15.35
C LYS A 712 83.61 118.41 -13.82
N GLU A 713 83.38 117.46 -12.89
CA GLU A 713 83.80 117.65 -11.46
C GLU A 713 84.36 116.40 -10.66
N GLU A 714 85.60 115.93 -10.97
CA GLU A 714 86.48 115.08 -10.09
C GLU A 714 88.00 115.41 -10.17
N ARG A 715 88.68 114.98 -11.25
CA ARG A 715 90.14 114.84 -11.45
C ARG A 715 91.02 116.03 -11.07
N LYS A 716 90.75 117.25 -11.55
CA LYS A 716 91.57 118.43 -11.22
C LYS A 716 91.30 118.89 -9.78
N ARG A 717 91.17 118.06 -8.74
CA ARG A 717 91.07 118.53 -7.35
C ARG A 717 91.90 117.70 -6.35
N GLY A 718 92.80 118.30 -5.58
CA GLY A 718 93.28 119.69 -5.69
C GLY A 718 93.96 119.94 -7.04
N ASN A 719 93.57 120.92 -7.87
CA ASN A 719 92.89 122.19 -7.61
C ASN A 719 91.77 122.53 -8.66
N GLU A 720 90.48 122.41 -8.29
CA GLU A 720 89.22 122.59 -9.08
C GLU A 720 88.86 121.57 -10.21
N SER A 721 88.17 120.49 -9.81
CA SER A 721 87.85 119.10 -10.28
C SER A 721 87.31 118.83 -11.72
N LYS A 722 87.47 117.63 -12.38
CA LYS A 722 86.82 117.21 -13.69
C LYS A 722 86.51 115.65 -13.89
N SER A 723 85.36 115.11 -14.38
CA SER A 723 84.73 113.79 -13.91
C SER A 723 84.37 112.61 -14.88
N LYS A 724 84.06 111.42 -14.29
CA LYS A 724 83.16 110.24 -14.60
C LYS A 724 81.71 110.53 -15.11
N ASP A 725 80.82 109.59 -15.55
CA ASP A 725 80.86 108.15 -15.97
C ASP A 725 79.59 107.73 -16.82
N ARG A 726 79.73 106.68 -17.68
CA ARG A 726 78.80 105.55 -18.03
C ARG A 726 77.31 105.62 -18.53
N GLU A 727 77.01 104.65 -19.45
CA GLU A 727 75.82 103.72 -19.50
C GLU A 727 74.43 104.23 -20.00
N ARG A 728 73.52 103.44 -20.67
CA ARG A 728 73.54 102.08 -21.31
C ARG A 728 72.21 101.72 -22.09
N THR A 729 72.27 100.77 -23.05
CA THR A 729 71.25 99.72 -23.43
C THR A 729 69.79 100.05 -23.84
N THR A 730 68.98 99.19 -24.49
CA THR A 730 69.06 98.22 -25.64
C THR A 730 67.79 97.33 -25.67
N ARG A 731 67.53 96.62 -26.79
CA ARG A 731 67.00 95.21 -26.82
C ARG A 731 65.52 95.00 -26.41
N SER A 732 64.92 93.82 -26.58
CA SER A 732 65.34 92.55 -27.21
C SER A 732 64.13 91.74 -27.68
N ASP A 733 64.26 91.16 -28.88
CA ASP A 733 64.18 89.72 -29.22
C ASP A 733 63.01 88.83 -28.74
N ASN A 734 62.91 87.67 -29.41
CA ASN A 734 62.40 86.38 -28.87
C ASN A 734 60.88 86.24 -28.62
N LYS A 735 60.29 85.03 -28.61
CA LYS A 735 60.56 83.74 -29.29
C LYS A 735 59.33 82.83 -29.07
N GLY A 736 59.27 81.71 -29.79
CA GLY A 736 58.38 80.58 -29.51
C GLY A 736 57.70 80.11 -30.79
N THR A 737 58.07 78.98 -31.40
CA THR A 737 57.69 77.59 -31.01
C THR A 737 56.19 77.45 -30.89
N GLY A 738 55.50 76.66 -31.72
CA GLY A 738 55.71 75.22 -31.91
C GLY A 738 54.49 74.49 -31.31
N THR A 739 54.05 73.31 -31.73
CA THR A 739 54.65 72.31 -32.63
C THR A 739 53.50 71.56 -33.36
N ARG A 740 53.72 70.78 -34.42
CA ARG A 740 53.61 69.29 -34.48
C ARG A 740 52.50 68.63 -33.63
N GLU A 741 51.89 67.52 -34.04
CA GLU A 741 52.30 66.47 -35.02
C GLU A 741 51.22 66.25 -36.11
N ASN A 742 51.51 65.66 -37.28
CA ASN A 742 52.76 65.05 -37.77
C ASN A 742 53.86 66.09 -38.11
#